data_AF-A0A075UJR6-F1
#
_entry.id   AF-A0A075UJR6-F1
#
_cell.length_a   1.000
_cell.length_b   1.000
_cell.length_c   1.000
_cell.angle_alpha   90.00
_cell.angle_beta   90.00
_cell.angle_gamma   90.00
#
_symmetry.space_group_name_H-M   'P 1'
#
loop_
_entity.id
_entity.type
_entity.pdbx_description
1 polymer ?
#
loop_
_entity_poly.entity_id
_entity_poly.type
_entity_poly.pdbx_seq_one_letter_code
_entity_poly.pdbx_strand_id
1 'polypeptide(L)'
;MPSEPKGDRRKVAHALAFVPYEKSIAALFPGLVSEFVRCVKYPDLMPAQLSPNSGLECIWLCPTCEKPWNARPEERTKGRGRVCPTLSCRGQVSFADARPHLVFEFIEFVGKPGRTLHNTPSGSELMCLWRCPVGHPDYPMRLHARAKESESGCPQCGAARAGMARREPKPGRSLADTHLHLVEQFVRNLTSPGSRPDRLSYGSNDRCVWRCPLHHEREIVVKSRARNGCPGCGTAGTSLLELKIAELLIAATGAEVEVDARRAVAKGNKLRIDLHIPAIDLFIDLDPDFTHGPGRLAADLRKNERMADVDYVRIRSTNVPRIPRSIVVAESEPWERPWEWARALGHQVKDRGLSWRDLTDAEQAEAVHRATLRWFQLPGSRPKVSALDAAPHLADEFVVNKDRPGIGLDMLSPGAKDKCRWRCEQQHEWDTKVRDRTKPKGTGCPDCDRARRAHFARERAIAAPGESLADRRPDLVAEFVACLDRPELTEQTMKPAAELLCLWKCARGHRWKALANNRSKPNGTGCPDCHQDERWKNRGLAKPGEALADVRPEIATEFVACIDQPELTKHTLKPHSKYLCSWRCGKCDDTWEARAAARKQPWCESCNSKAGWERRRQASSKESLADARPEIAAEFVACIDRPKLTKHTLTPGSKFLCLWQCGECGHRWEVAAQSRRRPRCRSCNLKKGWELRHRGKNVPVAP
;
A
#
# COMPACT_ATOMS: atom_id res chain seq x y z
N MET A 1 43.44 84.63 -70.11
CA MET A 1 43.81 86.03 -69.88
C MET A 1 42.55 86.87 -70.03
N PRO A 2 42.17 87.77 -69.12
CA PRO A 2 42.76 88.06 -67.82
C PRO A 2 41.72 88.12 -66.68
N SER A 3 42.23 88.25 -65.45
CA SER A 3 41.73 89.11 -64.36
C SER A 3 40.22 89.19 -64.11
N GLU A 4 39.72 88.81 -62.93
CA GLU A 4 39.77 89.64 -61.71
C GLU A 4 39.45 91.15 -61.96
N PRO A 5 39.03 91.89 -60.95
CA PRO A 5 37.93 91.70 -60.01
C PRO A 5 37.14 93.04 -59.90
N LYS A 6 36.28 93.18 -58.87
CA LYS A 6 35.82 94.45 -58.26
C LYS A 6 35.06 95.41 -59.20
N GLY A 7 33.84 95.81 -58.92
CA GLY A 7 33.24 96.00 -57.61
C GLY A 7 32.22 97.11 -57.74
N ASP A 8 31.05 96.81 -57.21
CA ASP A 8 30.17 97.74 -56.51
C ASP A 8 29.64 98.98 -57.26
N ARG A 9 28.42 98.81 -57.78
CA ARG A 9 27.44 99.90 -57.84
C ARG A 9 26.12 99.45 -57.20
N ARG A 10 26.11 99.51 -55.86
CA ARG A 10 25.07 100.14 -55.03
C ARG A 10 23.59 100.01 -55.46
N LYS A 11 22.84 99.39 -54.53
CA LYS A 11 21.39 99.52 -54.21
C LYS A 11 20.42 98.48 -54.78
N VAL A 12 20.68 97.18 -54.58
CA VAL A 12 19.61 96.21 -54.28
C VAL A 12 20.17 95.13 -53.35
N ALA A 13 20.20 95.41 -52.04
CA ALA A 13 20.49 94.41 -51.04
C ALA A 13 19.43 94.54 -49.95
N HIS A 14 18.54 93.54 -49.87
CA HIS A 14 18.11 92.94 -48.60
C HIS A 14 17.24 91.71 -48.93
N ALA A 15 17.78 90.54 -48.60
CA ALA A 15 17.24 89.18 -48.72
C ALA A 15 17.18 88.57 -50.16
N LEU A 16 18.29 87.90 -50.52
CA LEU A 16 18.48 86.72 -51.39
C LEU A 16 17.22 86.00 -51.95
N ALA A 17 16.38 86.69 -52.72
CA ALA A 17 15.19 86.09 -53.30
C ALA A 17 15.44 85.52 -54.71
N PHE A 18 16.27 86.19 -55.50
CA PHE A 18 16.48 85.87 -56.92
C PHE A 18 17.82 85.15 -57.12
N VAL A 19 17.76 83.93 -57.63
CA VAL A 19 18.94 83.12 -57.99
C VAL A 19 18.82 82.59 -59.41
N PRO A 20 19.94 82.32 -60.11
CA PRO A 20 19.92 81.56 -61.36
C PRO A 20 19.19 80.21 -61.18
N TYR A 21 18.56 79.70 -62.24
CA TYR A 21 17.73 78.50 -62.19
C TYR A 21 18.42 77.31 -61.50
N GLU A 22 19.69 77.07 -61.81
CA GLU A 22 20.51 75.98 -61.25
C GLU A 22 20.63 76.01 -59.72
N LYS A 23 20.46 77.19 -59.12
CA LYS A 23 20.53 77.42 -57.67
C LYS A 23 19.16 77.66 -57.04
N SER A 24 18.09 77.54 -57.83
CA SER A 24 16.70 77.74 -57.41
C SER A 24 16.13 76.52 -56.70
N ILE A 25 15.01 76.69 -56.00
CA ILE A 25 14.26 75.58 -55.40
C ILE A 25 13.81 74.58 -56.47
N ALA A 26 13.39 75.05 -57.65
CA ALA A 26 12.91 74.14 -58.70
C ALA A 26 13.99 73.19 -59.22
N ALA A 27 15.25 73.65 -59.31
CA ALA A 27 16.36 72.80 -59.75
C ALA A 27 16.89 71.89 -58.63
N LEU A 28 17.04 72.43 -57.41
CA LEU A 28 17.69 71.69 -56.32
C LEU A 28 16.73 70.81 -55.50
N PHE A 29 15.45 71.17 -55.44
CA PHE A 29 14.42 70.49 -54.66
C PHE A 29 13.11 70.35 -55.45
N PRO A 30 13.12 69.60 -56.58
CA PRO A 30 11.96 69.51 -57.48
C PRO A 30 10.69 68.98 -56.78
N GLY A 31 10.83 68.14 -55.76
CA GLY A 31 9.70 67.65 -54.96
C GLY A 31 8.93 68.72 -54.18
N LEU A 32 9.55 69.88 -53.90
CA LEU A 32 8.88 71.00 -53.24
C LEU A 32 8.07 71.87 -54.23
N VAL A 33 8.30 71.74 -55.53
CA VAL A 33 7.64 72.57 -56.55
C VAL A 33 6.13 72.30 -56.59
N SER A 34 5.71 71.04 -56.47
CA SER A 34 4.29 70.66 -56.43
C SER A 34 3.58 71.10 -55.15
N GLU A 35 4.33 71.37 -54.08
CA GLU A 35 3.79 71.89 -52.82
C GLU A 35 3.71 73.41 -52.80
N PHE A 36 4.45 74.13 -53.66
CA PHE A 36 4.50 75.60 -53.64
C PHE A 36 3.21 76.21 -54.19
N VAL A 37 2.59 77.11 -53.42
CA VAL A 37 1.39 77.84 -53.85
C VAL A 37 1.75 79.23 -54.34
N ARG A 38 2.34 80.08 -53.47
CA ARG A 38 2.78 81.44 -53.82
C ARG A 38 3.71 82.03 -52.78
N CYS A 39 4.52 83.02 -53.17
CA CYS A 39 5.22 83.88 -52.21
C CYS A 39 4.29 85.01 -51.72
N VAL A 40 4.32 85.30 -50.42
CA VAL A 40 3.43 86.30 -49.79
C VAL A 40 3.81 87.72 -50.20
N LYS A 41 5.11 88.04 -50.17
CA LYS A 41 5.60 89.40 -50.44
C LYS A 41 5.70 89.72 -51.94
N TYR A 42 5.99 88.72 -52.77
CA TYR A 42 6.17 88.87 -54.21
C TYR A 42 5.37 87.76 -54.93
N PRO A 43 4.06 87.95 -55.19
CA PRO A 43 3.17 86.90 -55.68
C PRO A 43 3.59 86.26 -57.01
N ASP A 44 4.26 87.02 -57.88
CA ASP A 44 4.71 86.54 -59.20
C ASP A 44 6.01 85.72 -59.15
N LEU A 45 6.61 85.58 -57.96
CA LEU A 45 7.87 84.86 -57.78
C LEU A 45 7.65 83.34 -57.83
N MET A 46 8.28 82.70 -58.80
CA MET A 46 8.16 81.25 -59.02
C MET A 46 9.31 80.46 -58.35
N PRO A 47 9.12 79.16 -58.03
CA PRO A 47 10.18 78.32 -57.45
C PRO A 47 11.46 78.26 -58.27
N ALA A 48 11.37 78.47 -59.60
CA ALA A 48 12.49 78.52 -60.54
C ALA A 48 13.40 79.76 -60.38
N GLN A 49 12.94 80.76 -59.63
CA GLN A 49 13.68 81.99 -59.36
C GLN A 49 13.99 82.14 -57.86
N LEU A 50 13.34 81.35 -57.00
CA LEU A 50 13.42 81.46 -55.55
C LEU A 50 14.62 80.70 -54.99
N SER A 51 15.42 81.36 -54.14
CA SER A 51 16.53 80.70 -53.45
C SER A 51 16.05 79.71 -52.38
N PRO A 52 16.63 78.50 -52.28
CA PRO A 52 16.42 77.59 -51.14
C PRO A 52 16.70 78.24 -49.79
N ASN A 53 17.66 79.16 -49.71
CA ASN A 53 18.01 79.85 -48.47
C ASN A 53 17.23 81.17 -48.27
N SER A 54 16.16 81.38 -49.02
CA SER A 54 15.34 82.58 -48.90
C SER A 54 14.56 82.57 -47.59
N GLY A 55 14.61 83.70 -46.89
CA GLY A 55 13.78 83.98 -45.71
C GLY A 55 12.40 84.53 -46.05
N LEU A 56 12.03 84.59 -47.33
CA LEU A 56 10.70 85.04 -47.75
C LEU A 56 9.61 84.08 -47.26
N GLU A 57 8.49 84.63 -46.83
CA GLU A 57 7.34 83.82 -46.44
C GLU A 57 6.56 83.37 -47.67
N CYS A 58 6.33 82.06 -47.77
CA CYS A 58 5.63 81.43 -48.88
C CYS A 58 4.53 80.51 -48.33
N ILE A 59 3.47 80.33 -49.11
CA ILE A 59 2.38 79.39 -48.80
C ILE A 59 2.67 78.08 -49.52
N TRP A 60 2.55 76.97 -48.79
CA TRP A 60 2.78 75.60 -49.27
C TRP A 60 1.59 74.71 -48.94
N LEU A 61 1.29 73.73 -49.79
CA LEU A 61 0.32 72.67 -49.53
C LEU A 61 0.99 71.50 -48.80
N CYS A 62 0.36 70.98 -47.75
CA CYS A 62 0.88 69.80 -47.04
C CYS A 62 0.59 68.50 -47.82
N PRO A 63 1.57 67.62 -48.06
CA PRO A 63 1.34 66.35 -48.78
C PRO A 63 0.54 65.32 -47.96
N THR A 64 0.36 65.51 -46.64
CA THR A 64 -0.37 64.59 -45.76
C THR A 64 -1.83 64.97 -45.58
N CYS A 65 -2.15 66.27 -45.50
CA CYS A 65 -3.51 66.74 -45.24
C CYS A 65 -4.05 67.74 -46.26
N GLU A 66 -3.26 68.10 -47.27
CA GLU A 66 -3.59 68.99 -48.39
C GLU A 66 -4.01 70.42 -48.01
N LYS A 67 -3.77 70.84 -46.76
CA LYS A 67 -4.07 72.22 -46.32
C LYS A 67 -2.91 73.19 -46.60
N PRO A 68 -3.20 74.43 -47.02
CA PRO A 68 -2.18 75.45 -47.23
C PRO A 68 -1.64 75.96 -45.89
N TRP A 69 -0.34 76.22 -45.81
CA TRP A 69 0.33 76.73 -44.62
C TRP A 69 1.55 77.58 -44.96
N ASN A 70 1.91 78.52 -44.08
CA ASN A 70 3.03 79.43 -44.30
C ASN A 70 4.36 78.83 -43.84
N ALA A 71 5.37 78.87 -44.70
CA ALA A 71 6.73 78.45 -44.40
C ALA A 71 7.75 79.24 -45.23
N ARG A 72 8.96 79.39 -44.70
CA ARG A 72 10.08 79.94 -45.47
C ARG A 72 10.79 78.85 -46.27
N PRO A 73 11.25 79.12 -47.50
CA PRO A 73 12.11 78.21 -48.25
C PRO A 73 13.27 77.63 -47.44
N GLU A 74 13.99 78.48 -46.70
CA GLU A 74 15.16 78.02 -45.94
C GLU A 74 14.81 77.03 -44.83
N GLU A 75 13.61 77.17 -44.25
CA GLU A 75 13.11 76.22 -43.27
C GLU A 75 12.81 74.91 -43.99
N ARG A 76 12.15 74.95 -45.16
CA ARG A 76 11.78 73.74 -45.92
C ARG A 76 12.99 72.95 -46.45
N THR A 77 14.12 73.60 -46.74
CA THR A 77 15.27 72.94 -47.39
C THR A 77 16.40 72.54 -46.43
N LYS A 78 16.56 73.19 -45.27
CA LYS A 78 17.61 72.87 -44.29
C LYS A 78 17.18 71.79 -43.30
N GLY A 79 16.90 70.57 -43.77
CA GLY A 79 16.96 69.28 -43.04
C GLY A 79 16.09 69.06 -41.77
N ARG A 80 15.46 70.09 -41.19
CA ARG A 80 14.51 70.03 -40.07
C ARG A 80 13.29 70.92 -40.32
N GLY A 81 12.88 71.02 -41.58
CA GLY A 81 11.81 71.92 -42.00
C GLY A 81 10.52 71.69 -41.24
N ARG A 82 9.78 72.79 -41.02
CA ARG A 82 8.54 72.75 -40.23
C ARG A 82 7.63 71.65 -40.74
N VAL A 83 7.25 70.76 -39.83
CA VAL A 83 6.21 69.77 -40.07
C VAL A 83 4.87 70.49 -40.07
N CYS A 84 3.94 70.02 -40.90
CA CYS A 84 2.60 70.59 -41.01
C CYS A 84 1.99 70.87 -39.62
N PRO A 85 1.54 72.12 -39.35
CA PRO A 85 1.11 72.52 -38.00
C PRO A 85 -0.22 71.91 -37.57
N THR A 86 -0.93 71.21 -38.47
CA THR A 86 -2.19 70.52 -38.15
C THR A 86 -1.96 69.40 -37.13
N LEU A 87 -2.81 69.33 -36.09
CA LEU A 87 -2.66 68.37 -34.97
C LEU A 87 -2.53 66.90 -35.41
N SER A 88 -3.14 66.53 -36.54
CA SER A 88 -3.10 65.17 -37.10
C SER A 88 -1.74 64.74 -37.66
N CYS A 89 -0.81 65.67 -37.89
CA CYS A 89 0.48 65.41 -38.55
C CYS A 89 1.69 65.67 -37.64
N ARG A 90 1.48 66.07 -36.39
CA ARG A 90 2.56 66.42 -35.46
C ARG A 90 3.21 65.17 -34.87
N GLY A 91 4.51 64.98 -35.12
CA GLY A 91 5.37 64.03 -34.40
C GLY A 91 5.33 62.56 -34.82
N GLN A 92 4.74 62.22 -35.98
CA GLN A 92 4.75 60.85 -36.50
C GLN A 92 5.91 60.63 -37.47
N VAL A 93 6.79 59.67 -37.16
CA VAL A 93 7.78 59.13 -38.11
C VAL A 93 7.12 58.06 -38.99
N SER A 94 7.54 57.97 -40.26
CA SER A 94 7.03 56.93 -41.15
C SER A 94 7.52 55.55 -40.70
N PHE A 95 6.80 54.49 -41.08
CA PHE A 95 7.21 53.11 -40.79
C PHE A 95 8.56 52.79 -41.42
N ALA A 96 8.80 53.26 -42.65
CA ALA A 96 10.06 53.06 -43.34
C ALA A 96 11.25 53.70 -42.60
N ASP A 97 11.04 54.88 -41.98
CA ASP A 97 12.10 55.54 -41.21
C ASP A 97 12.30 54.89 -39.84
N ALA A 98 11.22 54.45 -39.19
CA ALA A 98 11.29 53.81 -37.88
C ALA A 98 11.87 52.39 -37.93
N ARG A 99 11.62 51.64 -39.01
CA ARG A 99 12.00 50.23 -39.18
C ARG A 99 12.46 49.96 -40.63
N PRO A 100 13.59 50.54 -41.08
CA PRO A 100 14.04 50.43 -42.47
C PRO A 100 14.34 48.98 -42.89
N HIS A 101 14.78 48.13 -41.96
CA HIS A 101 15.07 46.71 -42.23
C HIS A 101 13.83 45.88 -42.59
N LEU A 102 12.63 46.31 -42.19
CA LEU A 102 11.38 45.59 -42.50
C LEU A 102 10.76 46.02 -43.82
N VAL A 103 11.24 47.10 -44.44
CA VAL A 103 10.70 47.60 -45.72
C VAL A 103 10.82 46.56 -46.82
N PHE A 104 11.90 45.77 -46.83
CA PHE A 104 12.12 44.71 -47.82
C PHE A 104 11.21 43.50 -47.65
N GLU A 105 10.61 43.32 -46.47
CA GLU A 105 9.63 42.26 -46.22
C GLU A 105 8.21 42.72 -46.58
N PHE A 106 7.96 44.00 -46.80
CA PHE A 106 6.63 44.50 -47.11
C PHE A 106 6.26 44.27 -48.57
N ILE A 107 5.03 43.79 -48.80
CA ILE A 107 4.49 43.58 -50.14
C ILE A 107 3.50 44.69 -50.46
N GLU A 108 2.39 44.75 -49.74
CA GLU A 108 1.33 45.74 -49.98
C GLU A 108 0.41 45.96 -48.77
N PHE A 109 -0.35 47.06 -48.81
CA PHE A 109 -1.47 47.27 -47.90
C PHE A 109 -2.72 46.56 -48.43
N VAL A 110 -3.31 45.70 -47.60
CA VAL A 110 -4.50 44.94 -47.97
C VAL A 110 -5.69 45.90 -48.14
N GLY A 111 -6.21 46.02 -49.37
CA GLY A 111 -7.40 46.82 -49.69
C GLY A 111 -7.20 48.35 -49.72
N LYS A 112 -5.95 48.85 -49.80
CA LYS A 112 -5.63 50.29 -49.85
C LYS A 112 -4.53 50.59 -50.89
N PRO A 113 -4.84 50.62 -52.19
CA PRO A 113 -3.85 50.89 -53.24
C PRO A 113 -3.32 52.33 -53.16
N GLY A 114 -2.04 52.53 -53.51
CA GLY A 114 -1.39 53.86 -53.56
C GLY A 114 -0.73 54.33 -52.26
N ARG A 115 -0.85 53.57 -51.16
CA ARG A 115 -0.20 53.90 -49.87
C ARG A 115 1.17 53.21 -49.76
N THR A 116 2.15 53.88 -49.16
CA THR A 116 3.53 53.37 -49.01
C THR A 116 3.98 53.39 -47.56
N LEU A 117 5.03 52.63 -47.22
CA LEU A 117 5.59 52.65 -45.87
C LEU A 117 6.27 53.99 -45.51
N HIS A 118 6.68 54.77 -46.51
CA HIS A 118 7.30 56.09 -46.35
C HIS A 118 6.28 57.20 -46.02
N ASN A 119 5.00 56.98 -46.31
CA ASN A 119 3.92 57.93 -46.00
C ASN A 119 2.92 57.39 -44.96
N THR A 120 3.25 56.27 -44.31
CA THR A 120 2.38 55.65 -43.29
C THR A 120 3.07 55.63 -41.92
N PRO A 121 2.44 56.17 -40.87
CA PRO A 121 2.99 56.14 -39.50
C PRO A 121 3.16 54.71 -38.94
N SER A 122 4.22 54.46 -38.17
CA SER A 122 4.52 53.11 -37.65
C SER A 122 3.46 52.54 -36.71
N GLY A 123 2.71 53.41 -36.01
CA GLY A 123 1.60 53.02 -35.13
C GLY A 123 0.30 52.68 -35.85
N SER A 124 0.30 52.55 -37.18
CA SER A 124 -0.94 52.32 -37.94
C SER A 124 -1.52 50.91 -37.71
N GLU A 125 -2.84 50.83 -37.53
CA GLU A 125 -3.60 49.58 -37.47
C GLU A 125 -3.80 48.90 -38.84
N LEU A 126 -3.24 49.47 -39.92
CA LEU A 126 -3.42 48.95 -41.26
C LEU A 126 -2.91 47.52 -41.42
N MET A 127 -3.67 46.74 -42.18
CA MET A 127 -3.32 45.37 -42.55
C MET A 127 -2.36 45.37 -43.73
N CYS A 128 -1.23 44.69 -43.58
CA CYS A 128 -0.20 44.58 -44.61
C CYS A 128 0.06 43.11 -44.90
N LEU A 129 0.40 42.81 -46.15
CA LEU A 129 0.92 41.52 -46.54
C LEU A 129 2.45 41.56 -46.47
N TRP A 130 3.04 40.57 -45.80
CA TRP A 130 4.49 40.49 -45.57
C TRP A 130 5.08 39.21 -46.16
N ARG A 131 6.25 39.34 -46.76
CA ARG A 131 7.09 38.25 -47.22
C ARG A 131 7.90 37.67 -46.06
N CYS A 132 7.99 36.34 -46.00
CA CYS A 132 8.86 35.69 -45.02
C CYS A 132 10.30 35.57 -45.58
N PRO A 133 11.33 36.03 -44.87
CA PRO A 133 12.72 35.90 -45.32
C PRO A 133 13.22 34.44 -45.36
N VAL A 134 12.54 33.52 -44.65
CA VAL A 134 12.85 32.08 -44.62
C VAL A 134 12.13 31.33 -45.77
N GLY A 135 11.30 32.01 -46.57
CA GLY A 135 10.60 31.40 -47.71
C GLY A 135 9.26 30.74 -47.38
N HIS A 136 8.68 30.99 -46.20
CA HIS A 136 7.29 30.63 -45.92
C HIS A 136 6.31 31.49 -46.75
N PRO A 137 5.06 31.03 -46.96
CA PRO A 137 4.04 31.82 -47.67
C PRO A 137 3.85 33.21 -47.07
N ASP A 138 3.54 34.17 -47.94
CA ASP A 138 3.24 35.54 -47.57
C ASP A 138 2.07 35.58 -46.58
N TYR A 139 2.17 36.42 -45.54
CA TYR A 139 1.26 36.39 -44.40
C TYR A 139 0.74 37.79 -44.05
N PRO A 140 -0.55 37.92 -43.70
CA PRO A 140 -1.12 39.20 -43.29
C PRO A 140 -0.75 39.53 -41.84
N MET A 141 -0.30 40.76 -41.57
CA MET A 141 -0.02 41.26 -40.22
C MET A 141 -0.16 42.79 -40.13
N ARG A 142 -0.66 43.28 -38.98
CA ARG A 142 -0.92 44.71 -38.77
C ARG A 142 0.40 45.46 -38.70
N LEU A 143 0.44 46.66 -39.29
CA LEU A 143 1.66 47.45 -39.40
C LEU A 143 2.25 47.76 -38.00
N HIS A 144 1.43 48.23 -37.06
CA HIS A 144 1.87 48.49 -35.68
C HIS A 144 2.35 47.22 -34.97
N ALA A 145 1.73 46.07 -35.24
CA ALA A 145 2.10 44.82 -34.59
C ALA A 145 3.50 44.43 -35.05
N ARG A 146 3.77 44.55 -36.35
CA ARG A 146 5.09 44.30 -36.95
C ARG A 146 6.14 45.34 -36.56
N ALA A 147 5.74 46.53 -36.12
CA ALA A 147 6.66 47.58 -35.67
C ALA A 147 7.25 47.35 -34.27
N LYS A 148 6.63 46.50 -33.44
CA LYS A 148 7.04 46.25 -32.04
C LYS A 148 8.42 45.56 -31.99
N GLU A 149 9.20 45.85 -30.96
CA GLU A 149 10.52 45.22 -30.73
C GLU A 149 10.43 43.75 -30.32
N SER A 150 9.28 43.33 -29.75
CA SER A 150 8.98 41.93 -29.53
C SER A 150 8.89 41.21 -30.89
N GLU A 151 9.50 40.04 -31.04
CA GLU A 151 9.67 39.26 -32.28
C GLU A 151 8.36 38.80 -32.98
N SER A 152 7.43 39.71 -33.25
CA SER A 152 6.23 39.51 -34.06
C SER A 152 6.64 39.37 -35.51
N GLY A 153 6.57 38.14 -36.00
CA GLY A 153 7.12 37.71 -37.27
C GLY A 153 6.15 36.84 -38.07
N CYS A 154 6.70 36.15 -39.07
CA CYS A 154 6.00 35.04 -39.72
C CYS A 154 5.48 34.03 -38.68
N PRO A 155 4.18 33.67 -38.67
CA PRO A 155 3.60 32.73 -37.71
C PRO A 155 4.28 31.36 -37.71
N GLN A 156 4.72 30.87 -38.87
CA GLN A 156 5.40 29.59 -39.01
C GLN A 156 6.80 29.61 -38.37
N CYS A 157 7.56 30.69 -38.58
CA CYS A 157 8.84 30.91 -37.88
C CYS A 157 8.62 31.01 -36.36
N GLY A 158 7.56 31.71 -35.93
CA GLY A 158 7.19 31.80 -34.53
C GLY A 158 6.89 30.43 -33.90
N ALA A 159 6.11 29.59 -34.59
CA ALA A 159 5.79 28.24 -34.16
C ALA A 159 7.03 27.34 -34.10
N ALA A 160 7.94 27.43 -35.08
CA ALA A 160 9.19 26.68 -35.09
C ALA A 160 10.10 27.04 -33.90
N ARG A 161 10.26 28.33 -33.61
CA ARG A 161 11.00 28.81 -32.42
C ARG A 161 10.38 28.32 -31.12
N ALA A 162 9.05 28.42 -30.98
CA ALA A 162 8.33 27.93 -29.82
C ALA A 162 8.44 26.40 -29.65
N GLY A 163 8.48 25.66 -30.76
CA GLY A 163 8.70 24.21 -30.77
C GLY A 163 10.09 23.83 -30.26
N MET A 164 11.14 24.54 -30.67
CA MET A 164 12.50 24.33 -30.17
C MET A 164 12.61 24.66 -28.67
N ALA A 165 12.07 25.80 -28.23
CA ALA A 165 12.08 26.19 -26.83
C ALA A 165 11.36 25.18 -25.91
N ARG A 166 10.31 24.49 -26.40
CA ARG A 166 9.62 23.42 -25.64
C ARG A 166 10.42 22.12 -25.53
N ARG A 167 11.37 21.87 -26.43
CA ARG A 167 12.21 20.66 -26.39
C ARG A 167 13.34 20.76 -25.39
N GLU A 168 13.78 21.97 -25.05
CA GLU A 168 14.82 22.18 -24.04
C GLU A 168 14.27 21.88 -22.63
N PRO A 169 14.98 21.03 -21.84
CA PRO A 169 14.58 20.75 -20.47
C PRO A 169 14.75 22.00 -19.60
N LYS A 170 13.82 22.22 -18.67
CA LYS A 170 13.99 23.23 -17.62
C LYS A 170 15.26 22.92 -16.79
N PRO A 171 15.92 23.94 -16.21
CA PRO A 171 17.08 23.74 -15.34
C PRO A 171 16.82 22.67 -14.26
N GLY A 172 17.76 21.72 -14.10
CA GLY A 172 17.66 20.62 -13.12
C GLY A 172 16.76 19.45 -13.54
N ARG A 173 16.21 19.45 -14.76
CA ARG A 173 15.37 18.36 -15.29
C ARG A 173 15.96 17.67 -16.51
N SER A 174 17.19 17.99 -16.89
CA SER A 174 17.87 17.25 -17.95
C SER A 174 18.22 15.84 -17.49
N LEU A 175 18.53 14.98 -18.45
CA LEU A 175 18.99 13.62 -18.18
C LEU A 175 20.34 13.66 -17.47
N ALA A 176 21.20 14.63 -17.79
CA ALA A 176 22.46 14.84 -17.09
C ALA A 176 22.28 15.23 -15.61
N ASP A 177 21.27 16.06 -15.30
CA ASP A 177 21.01 16.50 -13.92
C ASP A 177 20.38 15.39 -13.06
N THR A 178 19.53 14.57 -13.66
CA THR A 178 18.67 13.63 -12.90
C THR A 178 19.11 12.17 -12.98
N HIS A 179 19.83 11.78 -14.04
CA HIS A 179 20.19 10.40 -14.33
C HIS A 179 21.64 10.32 -14.85
N LEU A 180 22.60 10.79 -14.05
CA LEU A 180 24.02 10.88 -14.41
C LEU A 180 24.59 9.56 -14.97
N HIS A 181 24.21 8.41 -14.41
CA HIS A 181 24.61 7.08 -14.87
C HIS A 181 24.18 6.74 -16.31
N LEU A 182 23.20 7.44 -16.88
CA LEU A 182 22.78 7.27 -18.28
C LEU A 182 23.58 8.13 -19.25
N VAL A 183 24.23 9.20 -18.78
CA VAL A 183 25.08 10.06 -19.59
C VAL A 183 26.25 9.26 -20.15
N GLU A 184 26.90 8.46 -19.31
CA GLU A 184 28.02 7.58 -19.68
C GLU A 184 27.61 6.45 -20.65
N GLN A 185 26.31 6.11 -20.66
CA GLN A 185 25.76 5.04 -21.48
C GLN A 185 25.15 5.54 -22.80
N PHE A 186 25.08 6.86 -23.00
CA PHE A 186 24.51 7.47 -24.19
C PHE A 186 25.51 7.41 -25.36
N VAL A 187 25.07 6.89 -26.51
CA VAL A 187 25.91 6.83 -27.73
C VAL A 187 25.51 7.93 -28.70
N ARG A 188 24.24 7.97 -29.11
CA ARG A 188 23.71 8.97 -30.05
C ARG A 188 22.20 9.08 -30.00
N ASN A 189 21.68 10.25 -30.33
CA ASN A 189 20.25 10.47 -30.53
C ASN A 189 19.89 10.29 -32.01
N LEU A 190 18.90 9.44 -32.29
CA LEU A 190 18.41 9.15 -33.64
C LEU A 190 17.25 10.06 -34.05
N THR A 191 16.47 10.54 -33.07
CA THR A 191 15.33 11.45 -33.31
C THR A 191 15.78 12.89 -33.53
N SER A 192 16.76 13.35 -32.75
CA SER A 192 17.35 14.68 -32.84
C SER A 192 18.88 14.55 -32.92
N PRO A 193 19.45 14.29 -34.11
CA PRO A 193 20.89 14.11 -34.28
C PRO A 193 21.69 15.28 -33.68
N GLY A 194 22.73 14.96 -32.90
CA GLY A 194 23.57 15.95 -32.21
C GLY A 194 23.04 16.43 -30.85
N SER A 195 21.81 16.07 -30.46
CA SER A 195 21.30 16.36 -29.12
C SER A 195 22.01 15.50 -28.07
N ARG A 196 22.51 16.16 -27.02
CA ARG A 196 23.30 15.57 -25.93
C ARG A 196 22.45 15.38 -24.65
N PRO A 197 22.88 14.52 -23.69
CA PRO A 197 22.10 14.25 -22.47
C PRO A 197 21.74 15.46 -21.60
N ASP A 198 22.51 16.54 -21.64
CA ASP A 198 22.24 17.84 -20.99
C ASP A 198 21.05 18.59 -21.60
N ARG A 199 20.69 18.28 -22.85
CA ARG A 199 19.55 18.86 -23.57
C ARG A 199 18.39 17.90 -23.75
N LEU A 200 18.44 16.74 -23.11
CA LEU A 200 17.37 15.74 -23.14
C LEU A 200 16.64 15.71 -21.81
N SER A 201 15.32 15.83 -21.83
CA SER A 201 14.49 15.52 -20.65
C SER A 201 14.41 14.01 -20.45
N TYR A 202 14.47 13.51 -19.22
CA TYR A 202 14.26 12.09 -18.92
C TYR A 202 12.86 11.59 -19.31
N GLY A 203 11.89 12.49 -19.52
CA GLY A 203 10.55 12.19 -20.03
C GLY A 203 10.45 12.16 -21.56
N SER A 204 11.55 12.39 -22.29
CA SER A 204 11.54 12.52 -23.75
C SER A 204 11.15 11.23 -24.47
N ASN A 205 10.48 11.40 -25.61
CA ASN A 205 10.19 10.33 -26.56
C ASN A 205 11.32 10.12 -27.59
N ASP A 206 12.43 10.83 -27.47
CA ASP A 206 13.58 10.68 -28.36
C ASP A 206 14.12 9.25 -28.31
N ARG A 207 14.31 8.66 -29.49
CA ARG A 207 14.96 7.37 -29.69
C ARG A 207 16.46 7.58 -29.69
N CYS A 208 17.16 6.93 -28.78
CA CYS A 208 18.60 7.03 -28.66
C CYS A 208 19.22 5.64 -28.68
N VAL A 209 20.45 5.56 -29.15
CA VAL A 209 21.29 4.38 -29.01
C VAL A 209 22.02 4.48 -27.68
N TRP A 210 21.91 3.42 -26.89
CA TRP A 210 22.56 3.30 -25.58
C TRP A 210 23.50 2.12 -25.59
N ARG A 211 24.65 2.28 -24.96
CA ARG A 211 25.59 1.20 -24.66
C ARG A 211 25.66 1.06 -23.15
N CYS A 212 25.15 -0.05 -22.63
CA CYS A 212 25.25 -0.30 -21.19
C CYS A 212 26.69 -0.71 -20.80
N PRO A 213 27.04 -0.74 -19.50
CA PRO A 213 28.35 -1.20 -19.03
C PRO A 213 28.72 -2.65 -19.44
N LEU A 214 27.72 -3.44 -19.83
CA LEU A 214 27.89 -4.80 -20.37
C LEU A 214 27.91 -4.82 -21.89
N HIS A 215 28.19 -3.68 -22.53
CA HIS A 215 28.40 -3.51 -23.97
C HIS A 215 27.21 -3.81 -24.88
N HIS A 216 26.00 -4.00 -24.33
CA HIS A 216 24.79 -4.08 -25.17
C HIS A 216 24.47 -2.72 -25.78
N GLU A 217 24.63 -2.62 -27.10
CA GLU A 217 24.20 -1.47 -27.87
C GLU A 217 22.76 -1.67 -28.38
N ARG A 218 21.83 -0.84 -27.93
CA ARG A 218 20.41 -0.95 -28.29
C ARG A 218 19.77 0.40 -28.51
N GLU A 219 18.83 0.41 -29.45
CA GLU A 219 17.94 1.54 -29.66
C GLU A 219 16.78 1.51 -28.66
N ILE A 220 16.68 2.54 -27.81
CA ILE A 220 15.66 2.64 -26.77
C ILE A 220 15.23 4.11 -26.61
N VAL A 221 13.93 4.33 -26.40
CA VAL A 221 13.37 5.64 -26.08
C VAL A 221 13.86 6.13 -24.71
N VAL A 222 14.26 7.40 -24.59
CA VAL A 222 14.79 8.02 -23.36
C VAL A 222 13.88 7.76 -22.14
N LYS A 223 12.57 8.03 -22.22
CA LYS A 223 11.64 7.78 -21.10
C LYS A 223 11.52 6.32 -20.67
N SER A 224 11.72 5.39 -21.60
CA SER A 224 11.70 3.96 -21.30
C SER A 224 13.03 3.55 -20.67
N ARG A 225 14.15 4.08 -21.19
CA ARG A 225 15.49 3.84 -20.65
C ARG A 225 15.62 4.34 -19.21
N ALA A 226 15.16 5.56 -18.93
CA ALA A 226 15.19 6.14 -17.59
C ALA A 226 14.39 5.31 -16.57
N ARG A 227 13.27 4.72 -16.99
CA ARG A 227 12.37 3.95 -16.12
C ARG A 227 12.80 2.48 -15.96
N ASN A 228 13.08 1.82 -17.07
CA ASN A 228 13.18 0.37 -17.18
C ASN A 228 14.62 -0.13 -17.39
N GLY A 229 15.58 0.75 -17.66
CA GLY A 229 16.98 0.38 -17.88
C GLY A 229 17.22 -0.33 -19.22
N CYS A 230 18.23 -1.20 -19.28
CA CYS A 230 18.55 -1.99 -20.46
C CYS A 230 17.69 -3.26 -20.53
N PRO A 231 16.90 -3.48 -21.61
CA PRO A 231 16.12 -4.70 -21.77
C PRO A 231 16.94 -5.99 -21.78
N GLY A 232 18.21 -5.93 -22.22
CA GLY A 232 19.15 -7.06 -22.16
C GLY A 232 19.85 -7.21 -20.81
N CYS A 233 19.55 -6.35 -19.83
CA CYS A 233 20.16 -6.37 -18.50
C CYS A 233 19.16 -6.45 -17.34
N GLY A 234 17.86 -6.62 -17.58
CA GLY A 234 16.99 -7.20 -16.56
C GLY A 234 17.28 -8.69 -16.49
N THR A 235 17.25 -9.29 -15.29
CA THR A 235 17.44 -10.75 -15.07
C THR A 235 16.77 -11.50 -16.23
N ALA A 236 17.55 -12.11 -17.11
CA ALA A 236 17.20 -12.42 -18.50
C ALA A 236 16.06 -13.45 -18.65
N GLY A 237 14.87 -13.16 -18.13
CA GLY A 237 13.86 -14.17 -17.82
C GLY A 237 14.20 -15.00 -16.58
N THR A 238 15.46 -15.34 -16.33
CA THR A 238 15.87 -16.24 -15.26
C THR A 238 15.45 -15.75 -13.88
N SER A 239 15.03 -16.65 -12.98
CA SER A 239 14.78 -16.38 -11.56
C SER A 239 15.81 -17.07 -10.63
N LEU A 240 16.01 -16.54 -9.41
CA LEU A 240 16.88 -17.18 -8.41
C LEU A 240 16.41 -18.60 -8.07
N LEU A 241 15.09 -18.83 -8.11
CA LEU A 241 14.53 -20.16 -7.89
C LEU A 241 14.98 -21.15 -8.99
N GLU A 242 14.89 -20.75 -10.26
CA GLU A 242 15.37 -21.56 -11.39
C GLU A 242 16.84 -21.95 -11.21
N LEU A 243 17.71 -21.00 -10.84
CA LEU A 243 19.12 -21.29 -10.59
C LEU A 243 19.32 -22.23 -9.39
N LYS A 244 18.57 -22.05 -8.30
CA LYS A 244 18.68 -22.93 -7.12
C LYS A 244 18.33 -24.37 -7.47
N ILE A 245 17.21 -24.59 -8.18
CA ILE A 245 16.83 -25.95 -8.60
C ILE A 245 17.82 -26.52 -9.60
N ALA A 246 18.31 -25.70 -10.55
CA ALA A 246 19.33 -26.13 -11.51
C ALA A 246 20.62 -26.63 -10.82
N GLU A 247 21.19 -25.85 -9.90
CA GLU A 247 22.44 -26.25 -9.20
C GLU A 247 22.24 -27.48 -8.32
N LEU A 248 21.06 -27.66 -7.73
CA LEU A 248 20.72 -28.86 -6.97
C LEU A 248 20.60 -30.09 -7.88
N LEU A 249 19.98 -29.95 -9.06
CA LEU A 249 19.90 -31.02 -10.06
C LEU A 249 21.29 -31.38 -10.60
N ILE A 250 22.14 -30.39 -10.87
CA ILE A 250 23.54 -30.61 -11.27
C ILE A 250 24.27 -31.39 -10.18
N ALA A 251 24.14 -30.98 -8.91
CA ALA A 251 24.82 -31.65 -7.80
C ALA A 251 24.33 -33.09 -7.58
N ALA A 252 23.02 -33.34 -7.76
CA ALA A 252 22.40 -34.65 -7.55
C ALA A 252 22.63 -35.64 -8.71
N THR A 253 22.79 -35.13 -9.94
CA THR A 253 22.86 -35.97 -11.16
C THR A 253 24.23 -35.98 -11.83
N GLY A 254 25.05 -34.95 -11.61
CA GLY A 254 26.30 -34.71 -12.34
C GLY A 254 26.09 -34.22 -13.79
N ALA A 255 24.83 -34.07 -14.23
CA ALA A 255 24.51 -33.63 -15.59
C ALA A 255 24.43 -32.11 -15.69
N GLU A 256 24.65 -31.61 -16.91
CA GLU A 256 24.42 -30.21 -17.24
C GLU A 256 22.92 -29.89 -17.20
N VAL A 257 22.59 -28.71 -16.65
CA VAL A 257 21.22 -28.18 -16.61
C VAL A 257 21.20 -26.76 -17.18
N GLU A 258 20.52 -26.60 -18.29
CA GLU A 258 20.28 -25.32 -18.93
C GLU A 258 19.14 -24.59 -18.23
N VAL A 259 19.28 -23.27 -18.06
CA VAL A 259 18.29 -22.40 -17.41
C VAL A 259 17.82 -21.35 -18.42
N ASP A 260 16.52 -21.01 -18.41
CA ASP A 260 15.88 -20.18 -19.45
C ASP A 260 15.95 -20.82 -20.86
N ALA A 261 15.72 -22.13 -20.95
CA ALA A 261 15.76 -22.87 -22.20
C ALA A 261 14.76 -22.33 -23.23
N ARG A 262 15.17 -22.28 -24.51
CA ARG A 262 14.38 -21.74 -25.62
C ARG A 262 14.12 -22.78 -26.68
N ARG A 263 12.92 -23.38 -26.65
CA ARG A 263 12.51 -24.42 -27.59
C ARG A 263 11.82 -23.85 -28.82
N ALA A 264 12.23 -24.29 -30.01
CA ALA A 264 11.51 -23.98 -31.24
C ALA A 264 10.18 -24.77 -31.31
N VAL A 265 9.12 -24.15 -31.83
CA VAL A 265 7.81 -24.79 -32.00
C VAL A 265 7.32 -24.62 -33.44
N ALA A 266 6.43 -25.51 -33.89
CA ALA A 266 5.94 -25.53 -35.28
C ALA A 266 5.25 -24.21 -35.74
N LYS A 267 4.62 -23.47 -34.82
CA LYS A 267 4.02 -22.15 -35.09
C LYS A 267 4.29 -21.17 -33.95
N GLY A 268 4.86 -20.01 -34.27
CA GLY A 268 5.07 -18.88 -33.34
C GLY A 268 6.50 -18.71 -32.83
N ASN A 269 6.67 -17.82 -31.85
CA ASN A 269 7.96 -17.56 -31.21
C ASN A 269 8.46 -18.78 -30.41
N LYS A 270 9.80 -18.92 -30.29
CA LYS A 270 10.44 -19.91 -29.42
C LYS A 270 9.81 -19.88 -28.03
N LEU A 271 9.40 -21.05 -27.55
CA LEU A 271 8.80 -21.21 -26.23
C LEU A 271 9.91 -21.16 -25.18
N ARG A 272 9.67 -20.32 -24.15
CA ARG A 272 10.53 -20.23 -22.97
C ARG A 272 10.18 -21.35 -21.99
N ILE A 273 11.17 -22.07 -21.51
CA ILE A 273 11.04 -23.16 -20.53
C ILE A 273 12.05 -22.89 -19.41
N ASP A 274 11.67 -23.19 -18.18
CA ASP A 274 12.47 -22.79 -17.02
C ASP A 274 13.80 -23.54 -16.97
N LEU A 275 13.77 -24.88 -17.12
CA LEU A 275 14.96 -25.73 -17.12
C LEU A 275 14.93 -26.74 -18.27
N HIS A 276 16.10 -27.17 -18.70
CA HIS A 276 16.28 -28.27 -19.65
C HIS A 276 17.50 -29.11 -19.24
N ILE A 277 17.36 -30.44 -19.28
CA ILE A 277 18.45 -31.39 -19.01
C ILE A 277 18.81 -32.08 -20.33
N PRO A 278 19.83 -31.58 -21.08
CA PRO A 278 20.11 -32.07 -22.43
C PRO A 278 20.44 -33.57 -22.49
N ALA A 279 21.06 -34.12 -21.44
CA ALA A 279 21.46 -35.53 -21.37
C ALA A 279 20.28 -36.52 -21.51
N ILE A 280 19.07 -36.08 -21.18
CA ILE A 280 17.83 -36.88 -21.27
C ILE A 280 16.71 -36.15 -22.03
N ASP A 281 17.05 -35.08 -22.75
CA ASP A 281 16.11 -34.20 -23.49
C ASP A 281 14.84 -33.83 -22.68
N LEU A 282 15.01 -33.62 -21.36
CA LEU A 282 13.90 -33.37 -20.43
C LEU A 282 13.72 -31.87 -20.21
N PHE A 283 12.55 -31.36 -20.59
CA PHE A 283 12.13 -29.98 -20.35
C PHE A 283 11.31 -29.87 -19.07
N ILE A 284 11.60 -28.87 -18.23
CA ILE A 284 10.96 -28.71 -16.91
C ILE A 284 10.49 -27.26 -16.72
N ASP A 285 9.20 -27.10 -16.40
CA ASP A 285 8.66 -25.81 -15.90
C ASP A 285 8.46 -25.86 -14.38
N LEU A 286 8.83 -24.75 -13.72
CA LEU A 286 8.65 -24.52 -12.29
C LEU A 286 7.43 -23.63 -12.05
N ASP A 287 6.37 -24.18 -11.46
CA ASP A 287 5.09 -23.49 -11.20
C ASP A 287 4.81 -23.35 -9.70
N PRO A 288 5.46 -22.40 -9.01
CA PRO A 288 5.16 -22.11 -7.62
C PRO A 288 3.87 -21.28 -7.47
N ASP A 289 3.17 -21.43 -6.34
CA ASP A 289 1.83 -20.87 -6.10
C ASP A 289 1.74 -19.35 -6.37
N PHE A 290 2.76 -18.58 -5.98
CA PHE A 290 2.77 -17.12 -6.11
C PHE A 290 2.78 -16.62 -7.57
N THR A 291 3.04 -17.50 -8.55
CA THR A 291 3.03 -17.13 -9.99
C THR A 291 1.64 -17.25 -10.62
N HIS A 292 0.64 -17.73 -9.87
CA HIS A 292 -0.68 -18.07 -10.39
C HIS A 292 -1.74 -17.02 -10.00
N GLY A 293 -2.48 -16.56 -11.02
CA GLY A 293 -3.59 -15.62 -10.89
C GLY A 293 -4.72 -15.96 -11.88
N PRO A 294 -5.82 -15.18 -11.91
CA PRO A 294 -6.94 -15.44 -12.79
C PRO A 294 -6.48 -15.44 -14.26
N GLY A 295 -6.69 -16.56 -14.96
CA GLY A 295 -6.30 -16.77 -16.37
C GLY A 295 -4.99 -17.53 -16.60
N ARG A 296 -4.20 -17.83 -15.56
CA ARG A 296 -2.93 -18.57 -15.71
C ARG A 296 -3.14 -20.02 -16.14
N LEU A 297 -4.15 -20.70 -15.58
CA LEU A 297 -4.51 -22.07 -15.91
C LEU A 297 -4.69 -22.31 -17.43
N ALA A 298 -5.38 -21.40 -18.12
CA ALA A 298 -5.59 -21.50 -19.56
C ALA A 298 -4.28 -21.31 -20.36
N ALA A 299 -3.35 -20.49 -19.86
CA ALA A 299 -2.04 -20.33 -20.47
C ALA A 299 -1.17 -21.58 -20.30
N ASP A 300 -1.23 -22.22 -19.13
CA ASP A 300 -0.46 -23.43 -18.83
C ASP A 300 -0.96 -24.62 -19.64
N LEU A 301 -2.29 -24.78 -19.80
CA LEU A 301 -2.89 -25.82 -20.65
C LEU A 301 -2.42 -25.67 -22.11
N ARG A 302 -2.46 -24.45 -22.66
CA ARG A 302 -1.93 -24.16 -24.01
C ARG A 302 -0.43 -24.44 -24.12
N LYS A 303 0.35 -24.22 -23.05
CA LYS A 303 1.79 -24.52 -23.04
C LYS A 303 2.02 -26.03 -23.04
N ASN A 304 1.29 -26.79 -22.22
CA ASN A 304 1.36 -28.26 -22.21
C ASN A 304 1.01 -28.88 -23.56
N GLU A 305 -0.06 -28.40 -24.23
CA GLU A 305 -0.42 -28.87 -25.57
C GLU A 305 0.69 -28.64 -26.59
N ARG A 306 1.35 -27.48 -26.54
CA ARG A 306 2.50 -27.16 -27.41
C ARG A 306 3.77 -27.94 -27.09
N MET A 307 3.80 -28.64 -25.96
CA MET A 307 4.92 -29.48 -25.50
C MET A 307 4.61 -30.98 -25.58
N ALA A 308 3.48 -31.36 -26.17
CA ALA A 308 3.03 -32.75 -26.20
C ALA A 308 3.92 -33.69 -27.04
N ASP A 309 4.81 -33.13 -27.85
CA ASP A 309 5.71 -33.83 -28.77
C ASP A 309 7.12 -34.06 -28.20
N VAL A 310 7.38 -33.62 -26.97
CA VAL A 310 8.68 -33.80 -26.28
C VAL A 310 8.49 -34.28 -24.86
N ASP A 311 9.62 -34.69 -24.27
CA ASP A 311 9.65 -35.04 -22.87
C ASP A 311 9.61 -33.80 -21.99
N TYR A 312 8.46 -33.58 -21.37
CA TYR A 312 8.14 -32.34 -20.67
C TYR A 312 7.44 -32.63 -19.35
N VAL A 313 7.97 -32.05 -18.28
CA VAL A 313 7.45 -32.16 -16.90
C VAL A 313 7.17 -30.77 -16.35
N ARG A 314 6.10 -30.66 -15.57
CA ARG A 314 5.75 -29.44 -14.86
C ARG A 314 5.66 -29.74 -13.36
N ILE A 315 6.51 -29.09 -12.57
CA ILE A 315 6.46 -29.22 -11.11
C ILE A 315 5.61 -28.10 -10.53
N ARG A 316 4.60 -28.47 -9.74
CA ARG A 316 3.57 -27.58 -9.18
C ARG A 316 3.50 -27.69 -7.67
N SER A 317 3.20 -26.57 -7.00
CA SER A 317 2.82 -26.60 -5.60
C SER A 317 1.40 -27.16 -5.40
N THR A 318 1.10 -27.61 -4.20
CA THR A 318 -0.15 -28.29 -3.82
C THR A 318 -1.40 -27.41 -3.94
N ASN A 319 -1.26 -26.08 -3.86
CA ASN A 319 -2.40 -25.15 -3.91
C ASN A 319 -2.81 -24.75 -5.33
N VAL A 320 -2.07 -25.21 -6.36
CA VAL A 320 -2.36 -24.93 -7.76
C VAL A 320 -3.22 -26.05 -8.37
N PRO A 321 -4.23 -25.72 -9.22
CA PRO A 321 -5.05 -26.73 -9.89
C PRO A 321 -4.23 -27.74 -10.69
N ARG A 322 -4.60 -29.02 -10.56
CA ARG A 322 -4.01 -30.10 -11.36
C ARG A 322 -4.42 -29.96 -12.83
N ILE A 323 -3.48 -30.22 -13.73
CA ILE A 323 -3.68 -30.27 -15.17
C ILE A 323 -3.35 -31.67 -15.74
N PRO A 324 -3.81 -32.02 -16.95
CA PRO A 324 -3.47 -33.30 -17.55
C PRO A 324 -1.98 -33.39 -17.97
N ARG A 325 -1.38 -34.58 -17.78
CA ARG A 325 0.00 -35.01 -18.13
C ARG A 325 1.15 -34.40 -17.31
N SER A 326 2.13 -35.27 -17.01
CA SER A 326 3.50 -34.99 -16.54
C SER A 326 3.62 -33.97 -15.40
N ILE A 327 2.82 -34.14 -14.35
CA ILE A 327 2.91 -33.32 -13.14
C ILE A 327 3.74 -34.00 -12.07
N VAL A 328 4.63 -33.22 -11.48
CA VAL A 328 5.24 -33.50 -10.18
C VAL A 328 4.66 -32.51 -9.17
N VAL A 329 4.17 -32.99 -8.03
CA VAL A 329 3.64 -32.11 -6.96
C VAL A 329 4.71 -31.97 -5.89
N ALA A 330 5.05 -30.73 -5.55
CA ALA A 330 5.91 -30.42 -4.41
C ALA A 330 5.06 -29.92 -3.24
N GLU A 331 5.25 -30.50 -2.05
CA GLU A 331 4.42 -30.20 -0.87
C GLU A 331 4.86 -28.95 -0.10
N SER A 332 6.02 -28.36 -0.42
CA SER A 332 6.61 -27.24 0.31
C SER A 332 6.87 -26.02 -0.57
N GLU A 333 6.92 -24.85 0.06
CA GLU A 333 7.27 -23.60 -0.63
C GLU A 333 8.73 -23.67 -1.16
N PRO A 334 8.95 -23.43 -2.47
CA PRO A 334 10.25 -23.65 -3.11
C PRO A 334 11.38 -22.78 -2.55
N TRP A 335 11.04 -21.64 -1.94
CA TRP A 335 12.01 -20.72 -1.37
C TRP A 335 12.58 -21.21 -0.04
N GLU A 336 11.78 -21.93 0.75
CA GLU A 336 12.16 -22.47 2.05
C GLU A 336 12.88 -23.80 1.90
N ARG A 337 12.43 -24.65 0.96
CA ARG A 337 13.01 -25.98 0.73
C ARG A 337 13.20 -26.26 -0.78
N PRO A 338 14.18 -25.60 -1.43
CA PRO A 338 14.46 -25.84 -2.85
C PRO A 338 14.81 -27.31 -3.16
N TRP A 339 15.43 -28.02 -2.22
CA TRP A 339 15.75 -29.43 -2.39
C TRP A 339 14.52 -30.33 -2.54
N GLU A 340 13.41 -30.04 -1.86
CA GLU A 340 12.18 -30.85 -2.01
C GLU A 340 11.62 -30.77 -3.44
N TRP A 341 11.78 -29.61 -4.10
CA TRP A 341 11.41 -29.44 -5.50
C TRP A 341 12.33 -30.22 -6.45
N ALA A 342 13.65 -30.14 -6.23
CA ALA A 342 14.61 -30.93 -7.00
C ALA A 342 14.38 -32.45 -6.78
N ARG A 343 14.19 -32.89 -5.53
CA ARG A 343 13.97 -34.30 -5.17
C ARG A 343 12.70 -34.86 -5.78
N ALA A 344 11.64 -34.05 -5.90
CA ALA A 344 10.40 -34.48 -6.53
C ALA A 344 10.59 -34.84 -8.02
N LEU A 345 11.59 -34.27 -8.70
CA LEU A 345 11.98 -34.62 -10.07
C LEU A 345 12.84 -35.91 -10.13
N GLY A 346 13.36 -36.38 -9.00
CA GLY A 346 14.32 -37.49 -8.95
C GLY A 346 13.80 -38.79 -9.59
N HIS A 347 12.51 -39.12 -9.42
CA HIS A 347 11.92 -40.28 -10.10
C HIS A 347 11.89 -40.09 -11.63
N GLN A 348 11.50 -38.89 -12.10
CA GLN A 348 11.45 -38.58 -13.53
C GLN A 348 12.83 -38.66 -14.18
N VAL A 349 13.85 -38.20 -13.45
CA VAL A 349 15.25 -38.25 -13.88
C VAL A 349 15.74 -39.70 -13.97
N LYS A 350 15.48 -40.53 -12.95
CA LYS A 350 15.87 -41.95 -12.91
C LYS A 350 15.20 -42.77 -14.02
N ASP A 351 13.90 -42.58 -14.25
CA ASP A 351 13.15 -43.32 -15.27
C ASP A 351 13.70 -43.10 -16.69
N ARG A 352 14.37 -41.96 -16.91
CA ARG A 352 14.99 -41.59 -18.18
C ARG A 352 16.46 -41.99 -18.27
N GLY A 353 16.94 -42.80 -17.33
CA GLY A 353 18.27 -43.40 -17.35
C GLY A 353 19.38 -42.51 -16.80
N LEU A 354 19.07 -41.37 -16.16
CA LEU A 354 20.08 -40.52 -15.54
C LEU A 354 20.28 -40.90 -14.06
N SER A 355 21.55 -40.93 -13.62
CA SER A 355 21.88 -41.21 -12.23
C SER A 355 21.35 -40.14 -11.29
N TRP A 356 20.93 -40.56 -10.09
CA TRP A 356 20.44 -39.67 -9.05
C TRP A 356 21.02 -40.05 -7.70
N ARG A 357 21.49 -39.05 -6.96
CA ARG A 357 21.98 -39.17 -5.59
C ARG A 357 21.31 -38.13 -4.70
N ASP A 358 20.89 -38.55 -3.51
CA ASP A 358 20.41 -37.62 -2.50
C ASP A 358 21.57 -36.85 -1.87
N LEU A 359 21.40 -35.53 -1.74
CA LEU A 359 22.40 -34.61 -1.22
C LEU A 359 22.27 -34.43 0.29
N THR A 360 23.41 -34.33 0.97
CA THR A 360 23.47 -33.92 2.38
C THR A 360 23.10 -32.44 2.55
N ASP A 361 22.73 -32.01 3.76
CA ASP A 361 22.39 -30.61 4.04
C ASP A 361 23.53 -29.64 3.69
N ALA A 362 24.79 -30.06 3.89
CA ALA A 362 25.96 -29.27 3.54
C ALA A 362 26.10 -29.10 2.01
N GLU A 363 25.94 -30.18 1.24
CA GLU A 363 25.98 -30.12 -0.23
C GLU A 363 24.81 -29.31 -0.81
N GLN A 364 23.61 -29.44 -0.22
CA GLN A 364 22.45 -28.64 -0.58
C GLN A 364 22.73 -27.15 -0.34
N ALA A 365 23.28 -26.79 0.83
CA ALA A 365 23.64 -25.42 1.15
C ALA A 365 24.70 -24.86 0.18
N GLU A 366 25.69 -25.67 -0.20
CA GLU A 366 26.72 -25.29 -1.16
C GLU A 366 26.14 -25.08 -2.57
N ALA A 367 25.28 -25.96 -3.05
CA ALA A 367 24.61 -25.80 -4.34
C ALA A 367 23.72 -24.54 -4.37
N VAL A 368 22.96 -24.30 -3.30
CA VAL A 368 22.16 -23.08 -3.15
C VAL A 368 23.06 -21.83 -3.10
N HIS A 369 24.23 -21.92 -2.48
CA HIS A 369 25.21 -20.84 -2.47
C HIS A 369 25.76 -20.55 -3.87
N ARG A 370 26.16 -21.57 -4.64
CA ARG A 370 26.59 -21.41 -6.05
C ARG A 370 25.50 -20.79 -6.92
N ALA A 371 24.26 -21.24 -6.80
CA ALA A 371 23.11 -20.69 -7.52
C ALA A 371 22.95 -19.19 -7.24
N THR A 372 23.15 -18.84 -5.98
CA THR A 372 23.01 -17.47 -5.49
C THR A 372 24.17 -16.59 -6.00
N LEU A 373 25.41 -17.08 -6.02
CA LEU A 373 26.53 -16.39 -6.66
C LEU A 373 26.30 -16.20 -8.16
N ARG A 374 25.83 -17.24 -8.86
CA ARG A 374 25.47 -17.19 -10.29
C ARG A 374 24.38 -16.16 -10.57
N TRP A 375 23.36 -16.10 -9.72
CA TRP A 375 22.30 -15.08 -9.80
C TRP A 375 22.87 -13.65 -9.74
N PHE A 376 23.88 -13.41 -8.91
CA PHE A 376 24.48 -12.08 -8.77
C PHE A 376 25.38 -11.66 -9.92
N GLN A 377 25.88 -12.63 -10.69
CA GLN A 377 26.56 -12.34 -11.95
C GLN A 377 25.56 -11.96 -13.04
N LEU A 378 24.26 -12.27 -12.87
CA LEU A 378 23.24 -11.84 -13.82
C LEU A 378 23.02 -10.32 -13.75
N PRO A 379 22.97 -9.65 -14.91
CA PRO A 379 22.67 -8.23 -14.96
C PRO A 379 21.29 -7.91 -14.36
N GLY A 380 21.21 -6.83 -13.58
CA GLY A 380 19.94 -6.38 -12.95
C GLY A 380 19.56 -7.14 -11.67
N SER A 381 20.37 -8.09 -11.21
CA SER A 381 20.19 -8.81 -9.95
C SER A 381 20.55 -7.97 -8.71
N ARG A 382 21.45 -6.98 -8.85
CA ARG A 382 21.84 -6.06 -7.78
C ARG A 382 20.84 -4.91 -7.63
N PRO A 383 20.50 -4.51 -6.41
CA PRO A 383 19.66 -3.34 -6.18
C PRO A 383 20.37 -2.06 -6.65
N LYS A 384 19.60 -1.08 -7.17
CA LYS A 384 20.15 0.21 -7.62
C LYS A 384 20.81 1.02 -6.50
N VAL A 385 20.31 0.87 -5.27
CA VAL A 385 20.87 1.38 -4.03
C VAL A 385 20.82 0.21 -3.06
N SER A 386 21.97 -0.19 -2.52
CA SER A 386 22.05 -1.28 -1.55
C SER A 386 21.76 -0.81 -0.12
N ALA A 387 21.58 -1.75 0.79
CA ALA A 387 21.42 -1.51 2.21
C ALA A 387 22.70 -0.89 2.80
N LEU A 388 23.86 -1.30 2.27
CA LEU A 388 25.14 -0.70 2.62
C LEU A 388 25.25 0.75 2.13
N ASP A 389 24.82 1.04 0.89
CA ASP A 389 24.84 2.42 0.36
C ASP A 389 23.93 3.35 1.17
N ALA A 390 22.75 2.86 1.56
CA ALA A 390 21.79 3.63 2.33
C ALA A 390 22.18 3.82 3.80
N ALA A 391 22.92 2.88 4.38
CA ALA A 391 23.34 2.90 5.78
C ALA A 391 24.73 2.27 5.98
N PRO A 392 25.81 2.99 5.61
CA PRO A 392 27.17 2.44 5.65
C PRO A 392 27.65 1.99 7.04
N HIS A 393 27.22 2.70 8.09
CA HIS A 393 27.53 2.40 9.49
C HIS A 393 27.08 1.01 9.96
N LEU A 394 26.17 0.37 9.22
CA LEU A 394 25.69 -0.98 9.54
C LEU A 394 26.67 -2.08 9.12
N ALA A 395 27.71 -1.77 8.34
CA ALA A 395 28.74 -2.72 7.94
C ALA A 395 29.43 -3.34 9.17
N ASP A 396 29.78 -2.50 10.14
CA ASP A 396 30.50 -2.90 11.36
C ASP A 396 29.64 -3.77 12.27
N GLU A 397 28.31 -3.61 12.19
CA GLU A 397 27.37 -4.39 12.98
C GLU A 397 26.91 -5.68 12.29
N PHE A 398 27.12 -5.83 10.98
CA PHE A 398 26.60 -6.95 10.22
C PHE A 398 27.46 -8.21 10.40
N VAL A 399 26.84 -9.32 10.83
CA VAL A 399 27.54 -10.60 11.01
C VAL A 399 27.23 -11.55 9.86
N VAL A 400 25.96 -11.90 9.66
CA VAL A 400 25.56 -12.85 8.62
C VAL A 400 24.09 -12.69 8.24
N ASN A 401 23.77 -12.91 6.97
CA ASN A 401 22.39 -13.08 6.53
C ASN A 401 21.94 -14.53 6.78
N LYS A 402 20.93 -14.73 7.62
CA LYS A 402 20.45 -16.07 8.00
C LYS A 402 19.53 -16.68 6.96
N ASP A 403 18.75 -15.86 6.26
CA ASP A 403 17.83 -16.33 5.23
C ASP A 403 18.59 -16.70 3.94
N ARG A 404 19.68 -15.98 3.66
CA ARG A 404 20.58 -16.23 2.53
C ARG A 404 22.04 -16.13 2.98
N PRO A 405 22.65 -17.22 3.45
CA PRO A 405 24.05 -17.23 3.85
C PRO A 405 25.00 -16.80 2.71
N GLY A 406 26.01 -16.00 3.05
CA GLY A 406 26.97 -15.43 2.10
C GLY A 406 26.52 -14.13 1.42
N ILE A 407 25.34 -13.60 1.77
CA ILE A 407 24.84 -12.32 1.22
C ILE A 407 25.17 -11.17 2.14
N GLY A 408 26.00 -10.24 1.66
CA GLY A 408 26.33 -8.98 2.33
C GLY A 408 25.29 -7.88 2.11
N LEU A 409 25.42 -6.79 2.87
CA LEU A 409 24.52 -5.63 2.80
C LEU A 409 24.61 -4.86 1.47
N ASP A 410 25.75 -4.94 0.79
CA ASP A 410 26.01 -4.40 -0.55
C ASP A 410 25.14 -5.05 -1.64
N MET A 411 24.58 -6.22 -1.34
CA MET A 411 23.76 -7.01 -2.27
C MET A 411 22.27 -7.01 -1.91
N LEU A 412 21.87 -6.36 -0.82
CA LEU A 412 20.48 -6.28 -0.36
C LEU A 412 19.93 -4.89 -0.63
N SER A 413 18.66 -4.77 -1.04
CA SER A 413 18.01 -3.46 -1.08
C SER A 413 17.75 -2.97 0.35
N PRO A 414 17.68 -1.65 0.63
CA PRO A 414 17.31 -1.13 1.94
C PRO A 414 15.97 -1.69 2.45
N GLY A 415 15.02 -1.99 1.57
CA GLY A 415 13.72 -2.58 1.93
C GLY A 415 13.71 -4.10 2.12
N ALA A 416 14.87 -4.76 2.10
CA ALA A 416 14.97 -6.21 2.20
C ALA A 416 14.36 -6.73 3.51
N LYS A 417 13.59 -7.82 3.40
CA LYS A 417 12.93 -8.47 4.54
C LYS A 417 13.79 -9.55 5.19
N ASP A 418 14.96 -9.81 4.62
CA ASP A 418 15.96 -10.77 5.10
C ASP A 418 16.26 -10.57 6.58
N LYS A 419 16.21 -11.66 7.33
CA LYS A 419 16.63 -11.73 8.73
C LYS A 419 18.14 -11.93 8.78
N CYS A 420 18.83 -10.95 9.35
CA CYS A 420 20.28 -10.99 9.54
C CYS A 420 20.62 -10.99 11.03
N ARG A 421 21.78 -11.55 11.35
CA ARG A 421 22.41 -11.45 12.65
C ARG A 421 23.29 -10.21 12.69
N TRP A 422 23.16 -9.46 13.77
CA TRP A 422 23.86 -8.22 14.04
C TRP A 422 24.62 -8.34 15.35
N ARG A 423 25.73 -7.61 15.47
CA ARG A 423 26.52 -7.51 16.69
C ARG A 423 26.87 -6.05 16.92
N CYS A 424 26.59 -5.53 18.11
CA CYS A 424 26.96 -4.15 18.45
C CYS A 424 28.39 -4.08 18.98
N GLU A 425 28.90 -2.87 19.19
CA GLU A 425 30.21 -2.62 19.79
C GLU A 425 30.37 -3.29 21.17
N GLN A 426 29.29 -3.39 21.94
CA GLN A 426 29.24 -4.08 23.25
C GLN A 426 29.11 -5.61 23.14
N GLN A 427 29.33 -6.17 21.95
CA GLN A 427 29.30 -7.60 21.63
C GLN A 427 27.95 -8.32 21.85
N HIS A 428 26.85 -7.59 22.03
CA HIS A 428 25.53 -8.20 22.05
C HIS A 428 25.14 -8.65 20.65
N GLU A 429 24.64 -9.87 20.50
CA GLU A 429 24.13 -10.39 19.23
C GLU A 429 22.61 -10.44 19.21
N TRP A 430 22.01 -10.04 18.09
CA TRP A 430 20.57 -10.18 17.90
C TRP A 430 20.20 -10.37 16.44
N ASP A 431 19.03 -10.95 16.21
CA ASP A 431 18.50 -11.14 14.87
C ASP A 431 17.42 -10.09 14.57
N THR A 432 17.54 -9.37 13.45
CA THR A 432 16.48 -8.49 12.95
C THR A 432 16.54 -8.34 11.44
N LYS A 433 15.49 -7.77 10.84
CA LYS A 433 15.38 -7.60 9.39
C LYS A 433 16.21 -6.40 8.91
N VAL A 434 16.79 -6.50 7.72
CA VAL A 434 17.58 -5.40 7.11
C VAL A 434 16.78 -4.09 7.03
N ARG A 435 15.53 -4.13 6.54
CA ARG A 435 14.66 -2.94 6.48
C ARG A 435 14.45 -2.21 7.80
N ASP A 436 14.54 -2.93 8.92
CA ASP A 436 14.33 -2.35 10.25
C ASP A 436 15.59 -1.65 10.75
N ARG A 437 16.76 -1.99 10.19
CA ARG A 437 18.04 -1.30 10.44
C ARG A 437 18.27 -0.10 9.51
N THR A 438 17.93 -0.23 8.22
CA THR A 438 18.25 0.76 7.16
C THR A 438 17.30 1.96 7.09
N LYS A 439 16.18 1.94 7.81
CA LYS A 439 15.25 3.08 7.88
C LYS A 439 15.89 4.28 8.61
N PRO A 440 15.45 5.54 8.35
CA PRO A 440 16.05 6.75 8.95
C PRO A 440 16.11 6.77 10.49
N LYS A 441 15.17 6.08 11.16
CA LYS A 441 15.18 5.82 12.60
C LYS A 441 15.28 4.31 12.84
N GLY A 442 16.37 3.71 12.38
CA GLY A 442 16.66 2.29 12.47
C GLY A 442 16.59 1.79 13.91
N THR A 443 16.22 0.52 14.09
CA THR A 443 16.31 -0.13 15.41
C THR A 443 17.76 -0.48 15.69
N GLY A 444 18.29 -0.10 16.85
CA GLY A 444 19.63 -0.51 17.31
C GLY A 444 19.60 -1.82 18.11
N CYS A 445 20.68 -2.07 18.85
CA CYS A 445 20.77 -3.19 19.78
C CYS A 445 19.69 -3.10 20.87
N PRO A 446 18.83 -4.13 21.05
CA PRO A 446 17.79 -4.14 22.07
C PRO A 446 18.32 -4.04 23.51
N ASP A 447 19.49 -4.63 23.78
CA ASP A 447 20.08 -4.65 25.11
C ASP A 447 20.74 -3.31 25.45
N CYS A 448 21.47 -2.72 24.51
CA CYS A 448 21.99 -1.35 24.67
C CYS A 448 20.86 -0.33 24.82
N ASP A 449 19.77 -0.46 24.05
CA ASP A 449 18.61 0.42 24.19
C ASP A 449 17.92 0.27 25.55
N ARG A 450 17.80 -0.95 26.06
CA ARG A 450 17.27 -1.22 27.40
C ARG A 450 18.15 -0.61 28.49
N ALA A 451 19.47 -0.80 28.41
CA ALA A 451 20.43 -0.24 29.35
C ALA A 451 20.40 1.30 29.35
N ARG A 452 20.37 1.90 28.16
CA ARG A 452 20.26 3.36 27.97
C ARG A 452 18.96 3.91 28.56
N ARG A 453 17.81 3.26 28.30
CA ARG A 453 16.53 3.66 28.89
C ARG A 453 16.54 3.54 30.41
N ALA A 454 17.11 2.47 30.96
CA ALA A 454 17.25 2.31 32.41
C ALA A 454 18.14 3.41 33.02
N HIS A 455 19.23 3.81 32.36
CA HIS A 455 20.07 4.93 32.78
C HIS A 455 19.29 6.25 32.84
N PHE A 456 18.63 6.64 31.74
CA PHE A 456 17.86 7.89 31.71
C PHE A 456 16.66 7.88 32.66
N ALA A 457 16.04 6.72 32.90
CA ALA A 457 14.99 6.58 33.90
C ALA A 457 15.51 6.85 35.32
N ARG A 458 16.73 6.40 35.64
CA ARG A 458 17.38 6.65 36.94
C ARG A 458 17.81 8.10 37.14
N GLU A 459 18.18 8.81 36.07
CA GLU A 459 18.47 10.26 36.13
C GLU A 459 17.19 11.08 36.30
N ARG A 460 16.14 10.75 35.54
CA ARG A 460 14.83 11.42 35.63
C ARG A 460 14.12 11.21 36.96
N ALA A 461 14.55 10.25 37.76
CA ALA A 461 14.04 10.02 39.10
C ALA A 461 14.41 11.13 40.09
N ILE A 462 15.41 11.97 39.78
CA ILE A 462 15.82 13.11 40.62
C ILE A 462 14.80 14.25 40.45
N ALA A 463 14.24 14.71 41.57
CA ALA A 463 13.28 15.80 41.62
C ALA A 463 13.94 17.16 41.41
N ALA A 464 13.26 18.03 40.64
CA ALA A 464 13.53 19.46 40.70
C ALA A 464 12.88 20.03 41.99
N PRO A 465 13.31 21.22 42.47
CA PRO A 465 12.68 21.85 43.63
C PRO A 465 11.15 21.96 43.46
N GLY A 466 10.38 21.49 44.44
CA GLY A 466 8.91 21.48 44.40
C GLY A 466 8.28 20.29 43.65
N GLU A 467 9.06 19.34 43.15
CA GLU A 467 8.57 18.15 42.45
C GLU A 467 8.84 16.83 43.18
N SER A 468 9.32 16.89 44.41
CA SER A 468 9.68 15.69 45.17
C SER A 468 8.46 14.88 45.62
N LEU A 469 8.70 13.66 46.11
CA LEU A 469 7.68 12.83 46.73
C LEU A 469 7.04 13.56 47.90
N ALA A 470 7.84 14.25 48.72
CA ALA A 470 7.36 15.04 49.83
C ALA A 470 6.49 16.24 49.40
N ASP A 471 6.86 16.92 48.32
CA ASP A 471 6.11 18.08 47.82
C ASP A 471 4.75 17.68 47.22
N ARG A 472 4.74 16.62 46.39
CA ARG A 472 3.56 16.25 45.61
C ARG A 472 2.67 15.21 46.28
N ARG A 473 3.21 14.39 47.18
CA ARG A 473 2.52 13.29 47.88
C ARG A 473 2.98 13.21 49.35
N PRO A 474 2.72 14.27 50.15
CA PRO A 474 3.12 14.30 51.56
C PRO A 474 2.47 13.16 52.38
N ASP A 475 1.32 12.65 51.95
CA ASP A 475 0.63 11.52 52.55
C ASP A 475 1.47 10.22 52.54
N LEU A 476 2.38 10.09 51.58
CA LEU A 476 3.24 8.91 51.42
C LEU A 476 4.58 9.01 52.13
N VAL A 477 4.95 10.20 52.63
CA VAL A 477 6.24 10.42 53.32
C VAL A 477 6.33 9.56 54.58
N ALA A 478 5.25 9.48 55.36
CA ALA A 478 5.20 8.67 56.57
C ALA A 478 5.32 7.17 56.30
N GLU A 479 5.02 6.73 55.07
CA GLU A 479 5.16 5.33 54.66
C GLU A 479 6.51 5.04 53.99
N PHE A 480 7.24 6.05 53.51
CA PHE A 480 8.51 5.87 52.83
C PHE A 480 9.62 5.52 53.82
N VAL A 481 10.40 4.47 53.53
CA VAL A 481 11.53 4.06 54.38
C VAL A 481 12.86 4.32 53.69
N ALA A 482 13.03 3.82 52.46
CA ALA A 482 14.27 4.00 51.70
C ALA A 482 14.06 3.66 50.21
N CYS A 483 14.83 4.30 49.33
CA CYS A 483 14.97 3.86 47.95
C CYS A 483 16.03 2.75 47.88
N LEU A 484 15.66 1.57 47.36
CA LEU A 484 16.56 0.42 47.28
C LEU A 484 17.45 0.47 46.03
N ASP A 485 16.91 0.97 44.91
CA ASP A 485 17.66 1.07 43.64
C ASP A 485 18.68 2.21 43.64
N ARG A 486 18.45 3.25 44.45
CA ARG A 486 19.34 4.42 44.65
C ARG A 486 19.27 4.91 46.10
N PRO A 487 20.07 4.34 47.02
CA PRO A 487 20.04 4.66 48.46
C PRO A 487 20.29 6.14 48.79
N GLU A 488 20.94 6.88 47.89
CA GLU A 488 21.18 8.32 48.01
C GLU A 488 19.93 9.18 47.80
N LEU A 489 18.85 8.62 47.24
CA LEU A 489 17.60 9.35 47.04
C LEU A 489 16.68 9.22 48.25
N THR A 490 16.18 10.36 48.71
CA THR A 490 15.21 10.49 49.80
C THR A 490 13.85 10.90 49.25
N GLU A 491 12.83 10.91 50.10
CA GLU A 491 11.51 11.44 49.77
C GLU A 491 11.54 12.92 49.34
N GLN A 492 12.58 13.67 49.73
CA GLN A 492 12.79 15.08 49.38
C GLN A 492 13.49 15.27 48.03
N THR A 493 14.17 14.24 47.51
CA THR A 493 14.97 14.35 46.27
C THR A 493 14.50 13.44 45.15
N MET A 494 13.55 12.53 45.42
CA MET A 494 13.00 11.59 44.45
C MET A 494 11.65 12.07 43.91
N LYS A 495 11.41 11.94 42.59
CA LYS A 495 10.09 12.19 42.00
C LYS A 495 9.08 11.08 42.36
N PRO A 496 7.80 11.39 42.62
CA PRO A 496 6.78 10.38 42.86
C PRO A 496 6.59 9.39 41.70
N ALA A 497 6.81 9.84 40.46
CA ALA A 497 6.68 9.04 39.24
C ALA A 497 7.93 8.19 38.91
N ALA A 498 8.92 8.15 39.81
CA ALA A 498 10.14 7.37 39.59
C ALA A 498 9.84 5.87 39.51
N GLU A 499 10.41 5.19 38.52
CA GLU A 499 10.35 3.73 38.36
C GLU A 499 11.41 3.04 39.22
N LEU A 500 11.59 3.50 40.45
CA LEU A 500 12.58 2.98 41.41
C LEU A 500 11.87 2.13 42.46
N LEU A 501 12.49 1.00 42.81
CA LEU A 501 12.05 0.13 43.88
C LEU A 501 12.36 0.76 45.24
N CYS A 502 11.33 0.98 46.04
CA CYS A 502 11.45 1.54 47.39
C CYS A 502 10.89 0.57 48.43
N LEU A 503 11.41 0.70 49.64
CA LEU A 503 10.88 0.05 50.84
C LEU A 503 9.87 0.98 51.51
N TRP A 504 8.69 0.43 51.80
CA TRP A 504 7.58 1.13 52.42
C TRP A 504 7.20 0.46 53.74
N LYS A 505 6.59 1.22 54.66
CA LYS A 505 6.06 0.74 55.93
C LYS A 505 4.69 1.35 56.20
N CYS A 506 3.69 0.52 56.48
CA CYS A 506 2.34 1.02 56.76
C CYS A 506 2.18 1.36 58.24
N ALA A 507 1.07 2.04 58.57
CA ALA A 507 0.71 2.35 59.96
C ALA A 507 0.60 1.12 60.87
N ARG A 508 0.26 -0.06 60.32
CA ARG A 508 0.23 -1.34 61.06
C ARG A 508 1.62 -2.00 61.22
N GLY A 509 2.68 -1.40 60.67
CA GLY A 509 4.06 -1.84 60.83
C GLY A 509 4.59 -2.79 59.76
N HIS A 510 3.74 -3.29 58.85
CA HIS A 510 4.16 -4.16 57.74
C HIS A 510 5.10 -3.42 56.79
N ARG A 511 6.17 -4.08 56.36
CA ARG A 511 7.15 -3.56 55.41
C ARG A 511 7.06 -4.29 54.08
N TRP A 512 7.02 -3.56 52.96
CA TRP A 512 6.99 -4.18 51.62
C TRP A 512 7.78 -3.38 50.60
N LYS A 513 8.16 -4.06 49.51
CA LYS A 513 8.86 -3.46 48.37
C LYS A 513 7.85 -3.12 47.28
N ALA A 514 7.88 -1.89 46.78
CA ALA A 514 7.04 -1.44 45.66
C ALA A 514 7.72 -0.30 44.90
N LEU A 515 7.42 -0.19 43.60
CA LEU A 515 7.90 0.93 42.79
C LEU A 515 7.23 2.23 43.24
N ALA A 516 8.01 3.32 43.35
CA ALA A 516 7.49 4.62 43.75
C ALA A 516 6.36 5.12 42.84
N ASN A 517 6.48 4.94 41.53
CA ASN A 517 5.43 5.31 40.58
C ASN A 517 4.10 4.57 40.79
N ASN A 518 4.13 3.31 41.23
CA ASN A 518 2.93 2.51 41.46
C ASN A 518 2.27 2.87 42.79
N ARG A 519 3.07 3.26 43.79
CA ARG A 519 2.56 3.74 45.08
C ARG A 519 1.98 5.17 45.00
N SER A 520 2.60 6.02 44.18
CA SER A 520 2.30 7.46 44.07
C SER A 520 1.18 7.83 43.09
N LYS A 521 0.57 6.84 42.41
CA LYS A 521 -0.65 7.05 41.61
C LYS A 521 -1.85 7.41 42.51
N PRO A 522 -2.90 8.06 41.99
CA PRO A 522 -4.13 8.36 42.75
C PRO A 522 -4.79 7.11 43.36
N ASN A 523 -4.78 5.99 42.64
CA ASN A 523 -5.22 4.68 43.12
C ASN A 523 -4.03 3.74 43.32
N GLY A 524 -2.97 4.25 43.95
CA GLY A 524 -1.72 3.52 44.12
C GLY A 524 -1.87 2.25 44.97
N THR A 525 -0.97 1.29 44.75
CA THR A 525 -0.98 0.01 45.48
C THR A 525 -0.62 0.20 46.95
N GLY A 526 -1.53 -0.11 47.87
CA GLY A 526 -1.27 -0.06 49.32
C GLY A 526 -0.50 -1.28 49.84
N CYS A 527 -0.42 -1.40 51.17
CA CYS A 527 0.20 -2.55 51.84
C CYS A 527 -0.50 -3.87 51.46
N PRO A 528 0.21 -4.84 50.86
CA PRO A 528 -0.38 -6.12 50.45
C PRO A 528 -1.00 -6.90 51.61
N ASP A 529 -0.35 -6.89 52.77
CA ASP A 529 -0.81 -7.62 53.96
C ASP A 529 -2.10 -7.01 54.51
N CYS A 530 -2.16 -5.68 54.66
CA CYS A 530 -3.39 -4.99 55.10
C CYS A 530 -4.56 -5.24 54.14
N HIS A 531 -4.29 -5.20 52.83
CA HIS A 531 -5.31 -5.48 51.81
C HIS A 531 -5.77 -6.95 51.85
N GLN A 532 -4.85 -7.87 52.13
CA GLN A 532 -5.18 -9.27 52.33
C GLN A 532 -6.06 -9.45 53.57
N ASP A 533 -5.71 -8.84 54.71
CA ASP A 533 -6.50 -8.88 55.96
C ASP A 533 -7.94 -8.38 55.75
N GLU A 534 -8.11 -7.26 55.06
CA GLU A 534 -9.44 -6.70 54.76
C GLU A 534 -10.24 -7.62 53.83
N ARG A 535 -9.57 -8.23 52.85
CA ARG A 535 -10.19 -9.21 51.97
C ARG A 535 -10.63 -10.46 52.75
N TRP A 536 -9.86 -10.92 53.74
CA TRP A 536 -10.24 -12.04 54.60
C TRP A 536 -11.46 -11.71 55.46
N LYS A 537 -11.50 -10.53 56.08
CA LYS A 537 -12.66 -10.05 56.86
C LYS A 537 -13.93 -9.97 56.01
N ASN A 538 -13.81 -9.53 54.75
CA ASN A 538 -14.96 -9.32 53.87
C ASN A 538 -15.36 -10.54 53.03
N ARG A 539 -14.63 -11.66 53.11
CA ARG A 539 -14.85 -12.86 52.27
C ARG A 539 -16.22 -13.51 52.53
N GLY A 540 -16.75 -13.38 53.75
CA GLY A 540 -18.02 -13.95 54.20
C GLY A 540 -19.27 -13.10 53.94
N LEU A 541 -19.12 -11.78 53.75
CA LEU A 541 -20.24 -10.84 53.61
C LEU A 541 -20.87 -10.94 52.21
N ALA A 542 -22.19 -11.14 52.15
CA ALA A 542 -22.99 -11.05 50.94
C ALA A 542 -23.04 -9.61 50.43
N LYS A 543 -22.94 -9.44 49.11
CA LYS A 543 -23.23 -8.17 48.46
C LYS A 543 -24.74 -7.95 48.39
N PRO A 544 -25.23 -6.72 48.18
CA PRO A 544 -26.66 -6.48 47.96
C PRO A 544 -27.23 -7.38 46.84
N GLY A 545 -28.31 -8.12 47.11
CA GLY A 545 -28.92 -9.05 46.16
C GLY A 545 -28.33 -10.47 46.15
N GLU A 546 -27.22 -10.72 46.86
CA GLU A 546 -26.59 -12.04 46.99
C GLU A 546 -26.84 -12.69 48.36
N ALA A 547 -27.55 -12.01 49.27
CA ALA A 547 -27.81 -12.50 50.62
C ALA A 547 -28.84 -13.65 50.61
N LEU A 548 -28.83 -14.46 51.67
CA LEU A 548 -29.77 -15.56 51.83
C LEU A 548 -31.23 -15.10 51.74
N ALA A 549 -31.54 -13.94 52.34
CA ALA A 549 -32.87 -13.33 52.28
C ALA A 549 -33.28 -12.89 50.86
N ASP A 550 -32.32 -12.50 50.02
CA ASP A 550 -32.59 -11.98 48.67
C ASP A 550 -32.73 -13.11 47.65
N VAL A 551 -31.85 -14.13 47.74
CA VAL A 551 -31.77 -15.22 46.77
C VAL A 551 -32.73 -16.37 47.11
N ARG A 552 -32.99 -16.61 48.41
CA ARG A 552 -33.82 -17.73 48.90
C ARG A 552 -34.69 -17.30 50.10
N PRO A 553 -35.66 -16.40 49.91
CA PRO A 553 -36.48 -15.86 51.00
C PRO A 553 -37.21 -16.96 51.79
N GLU A 554 -37.67 -18.02 51.12
CA GLU A 554 -38.34 -19.18 51.72
C GLU A 554 -37.46 -20.04 52.62
N ILE A 555 -36.13 -20.01 52.43
CA ILE A 555 -35.16 -20.66 53.31
C ILE A 555 -34.72 -19.69 54.42
N ALA A 556 -34.64 -18.39 54.10
CA ALA A 556 -34.27 -17.34 55.04
C ALA A 556 -35.28 -17.16 56.19
N THR A 557 -36.55 -17.51 55.99
CA THR A 557 -37.58 -17.52 57.05
C THR A 557 -37.33 -18.60 58.11
N GLU A 558 -36.64 -19.67 57.75
CA GLU A 558 -36.27 -20.77 58.66
C GLU A 558 -34.91 -20.55 59.33
N PHE A 559 -34.18 -19.50 58.95
CA PHE A 559 -32.88 -19.18 59.51
C PHE A 559 -33.01 -18.58 60.92
N VAL A 560 -32.30 -19.15 61.89
CA VAL A 560 -32.27 -18.65 63.27
C VAL A 560 -30.98 -17.88 63.53
N ALA A 561 -29.82 -18.53 63.42
CA ALA A 561 -28.52 -17.89 63.61
C ALA A 561 -27.38 -18.61 62.88
N CYS A 562 -26.30 -17.89 62.60
CA CYS A 562 -25.04 -18.48 62.14
C CYS A 562 -24.18 -18.82 63.36
N ILE A 563 -23.78 -20.09 63.50
CA ILE A 563 -23.01 -20.58 64.65
C ILE A 563 -21.53 -20.24 64.48
N ASP A 564 -20.97 -20.43 63.28
CA ASP A 564 -19.55 -20.19 63.02
C ASP A 564 -19.17 -18.69 63.05
N GLN A 565 -20.13 -17.80 62.75
CA GLN A 565 -19.96 -16.34 62.76
C GLN A 565 -21.27 -15.68 63.23
N PRO A 566 -21.41 -15.42 64.55
CA PRO A 566 -22.64 -14.88 65.15
C PRO A 566 -23.06 -13.51 64.60
N GLU A 567 -22.13 -12.75 64.04
CA GLU A 567 -22.36 -11.45 63.40
C GLU A 567 -23.09 -11.54 62.05
N LEU A 568 -23.16 -12.73 61.44
CA LEU A 568 -23.84 -12.94 60.18
C LEU A 568 -25.34 -13.13 60.37
N THR A 569 -26.11 -12.29 59.68
CA THR A 569 -27.58 -12.34 59.64
C THR A 569 -28.04 -12.94 58.31
N LYS A 570 -29.33 -13.28 58.19
CA LYS A 570 -29.94 -13.68 56.91
C LYS A 570 -29.76 -12.65 55.77
N HIS A 571 -29.47 -11.39 56.09
CA HIS A 571 -29.23 -10.31 55.13
C HIS A 571 -27.74 -10.11 54.78
N THR A 572 -26.83 -10.77 55.49
CA THR A 572 -25.38 -10.67 55.25
C THR A 572 -24.71 -12.02 54.96
N LEU A 573 -25.41 -13.12 55.21
CA LEU A 573 -24.98 -14.49 54.93
C LEU A 573 -25.22 -14.87 53.46
N LYS A 574 -24.21 -15.44 52.80
CA LYS A 574 -24.35 -16.02 51.45
C LYS A 574 -25.05 -17.39 51.50
N PRO A 575 -26.02 -17.68 50.61
CA PRO A 575 -26.70 -18.99 50.56
C PRO A 575 -25.77 -20.19 50.37
N HIS A 576 -24.66 -20.01 49.65
CA HIS A 576 -23.66 -21.06 49.40
C HIS A 576 -22.53 -21.09 50.44
N SER A 577 -22.68 -20.39 51.57
CA SER A 577 -21.66 -20.42 52.60
C SER A 577 -21.53 -21.80 53.23
N LYS A 578 -20.30 -22.16 53.59
CA LYS A 578 -20.00 -23.40 54.32
C LYS A 578 -20.21 -23.28 55.83
N TYR A 579 -20.62 -22.10 56.30
CA TYR A 579 -20.89 -21.85 57.72
C TYR A 579 -22.05 -22.72 58.23
N LEU A 580 -21.88 -23.26 59.44
CA LEU A 580 -22.90 -23.96 60.19
C LEU A 580 -23.92 -22.96 60.77
N CYS A 581 -25.21 -23.25 60.58
CA CYS A 581 -26.29 -22.39 61.04
C CYS A 581 -27.37 -23.23 61.73
N SER A 582 -28.08 -22.61 62.66
CA SER A 582 -29.28 -23.16 63.28
C SER A 582 -30.53 -22.73 62.50
N TRP A 583 -31.47 -23.66 62.36
CA TRP A 583 -32.69 -23.50 61.57
C TRP A 583 -33.91 -23.98 62.33
N ARG A 584 -35.09 -23.47 61.97
CA ARG A 584 -36.39 -23.84 62.54
C ARG A 584 -37.40 -24.09 61.43
N CYS A 585 -38.06 -25.25 61.46
CA CYS A 585 -38.87 -25.73 60.34
C CYS A 585 -40.19 -24.97 60.30
N GLY A 586 -40.54 -24.35 59.18
CA GLY A 586 -41.84 -23.67 59.06
C GLY A 586 -43.07 -24.59 59.08
N LYS A 587 -42.89 -25.93 59.02
CA LYS A 587 -43.98 -26.92 58.96
C LYS A 587 -44.23 -27.70 60.24
N CYS A 588 -43.17 -28.06 60.96
CA CYS A 588 -43.26 -28.87 62.18
C CYS A 588 -42.59 -28.22 63.39
N ASP A 589 -42.05 -27.00 63.22
CA ASP A 589 -41.36 -26.21 64.25
C ASP A 589 -40.10 -26.86 64.86
N ASP A 590 -39.70 -28.05 64.38
CA ASP A 590 -38.45 -28.69 64.77
C ASP A 590 -37.23 -27.83 64.41
N THR A 591 -36.23 -27.84 65.28
CA THR A 591 -34.95 -27.15 65.07
C THR A 591 -33.86 -28.13 64.69
N TRP A 592 -32.95 -27.71 63.81
CA TRP A 592 -31.77 -28.50 63.43
C TRP A 592 -30.60 -27.62 63.04
N GLU A 593 -29.41 -28.22 63.01
CA GLU A 593 -28.18 -27.59 62.54
C GLU A 593 -27.82 -28.08 61.15
N ALA A 594 -27.56 -27.16 60.24
CA ALA A 594 -27.11 -27.48 58.89
C ALA A 594 -26.28 -26.34 58.31
N ARG A 595 -25.37 -26.67 57.39
CA ARG A 595 -24.63 -25.66 56.64
C ARG A 595 -25.56 -24.90 55.70
N ALA A 596 -25.36 -23.59 55.56
CA ALA A 596 -26.17 -22.77 54.65
C ALA A 596 -26.19 -23.34 53.21
N ALA A 597 -25.03 -23.75 52.68
CA ALA A 597 -24.93 -24.36 51.35
C ALA A 597 -25.68 -25.69 51.18
N ALA A 598 -25.95 -26.42 52.27
CA ALA A 598 -26.67 -27.68 52.24
C ALA A 598 -28.20 -27.48 52.14
N ARG A 599 -28.69 -26.27 52.42
CA ARG A 599 -30.12 -25.92 52.39
C ARG A 599 -30.57 -25.68 50.96
N LYS A 600 -30.98 -26.75 50.28
CA LYS A 600 -31.47 -26.70 48.89
C LYS A 600 -32.97 -26.42 48.78
N GLN A 601 -33.76 -26.74 49.80
CA GLN A 601 -35.22 -26.60 49.83
C GLN A 601 -35.67 -26.13 51.23
N PRO A 602 -36.84 -25.49 51.33
CA PRO A 602 -37.45 -25.16 52.62
C PRO A 602 -37.93 -26.43 53.34
N TRP A 603 -38.00 -26.36 54.68
CA TRP A 603 -38.39 -27.42 55.63
C TRP A 603 -37.32 -28.48 55.93
N CYS A 604 -37.50 -29.21 57.04
CA CYS A 604 -36.59 -30.24 57.50
C CYS A 604 -36.69 -31.54 56.67
N GLU A 605 -35.70 -32.42 56.80
CA GLU A 605 -35.59 -33.66 56.01
C GLU A 605 -36.76 -34.64 56.25
N SER A 606 -37.32 -34.65 57.46
CA SER A 606 -38.50 -35.48 57.80
C SER A 606 -39.76 -35.01 57.06
N CYS A 607 -39.99 -33.70 56.98
CA CYS A 607 -41.08 -33.11 56.19
C CYS A 607 -40.89 -33.34 54.68
N ASN A 608 -39.66 -33.25 54.18
CA ASN A 608 -39.35 -33.52 52.78
C ASN A 608 -39.63 -34.99 52.41
N SER A 609 -39.30 -35.92 53.31
CA SER A 609 -39.52 -37.36 53.13
C SER A 609 -41.00 -37.72 53.04
N LYS A 610 -41.87 -37.10 53.86
CA LYS A 610 -43.33 -37.30 53.82
C LYS A 610 -43.94 -36.83 52.48
N ALA A 611 -43.58 -35.65 52.00
CA ALA A 611 -44.03 -35.12 50.69
C ALA A 611 -43.52 -35.95 49.48
N GLY A 612 -42.40 -36.66 49.63
CA GLY A 612 -41.88 -37.60 48.64
C GLY A 612 -42.62 -38.94 48.59
N TRP A 613 -43.34 -39.31 49.65
CA TRP A 613 -44.15 -40.54 49.71
C TRP A 613 -45.54 -40.33 49.07
N GLU A 614 -46.19 -39.19 49.34
CA GLU A 614 -47.50 -38.84 48.76
C GLU A 614 -47.46 -38.71 47.22
N ARG A 615 -46.41 -38.09 46.66
CA ARG A 615 -46.21 -38.01 45.20
C ARG A 615 -46.08 -39.38 44.52
N ARG A 616 -45.46 -40.36 45.19
CA ARG A 616 -45.35 -41.74 44.66
C ARG A 616 -46.67 -42.49 44.71
N ARG A 617 -47.55 -42.16 45.64
CA ARG A 617 -48.87 -42.78 45.80
C ARG A 617 -49.88 -42.34 44.73
N GLN A 618 -49.83 -41.08 44.28
CA GLN A 618 -50.72 -40.55 43.23
C GLN A 618 -50.36 -40.99 41.80
N ALA A 619 -49.14 -41.49 41.55
CA ALA A 619 -48.71 -41.94 40.21
C ALA A 619 -49.09 -43.40 39.86
N SER A 620 -49.85 -44.10 40.72
CA SER A 620 -50.07 -45.55 40.69
C SER A 620 -51.51 -46.00 40.40
N SER A 621 -52.34 -45.20 39.72
CA SER A 621 -53.61 -45.68 39.13
C SER A 621 -53.48 -45.79 37.61
N LYS A 622 -53.15 -46.99 37.10
CA LYS A 622 -53.15 -47.29 35.66
C LYS A 622 -54.21 -48.35 35.36
N GLU A 623 -54.91 -48.17 34.24
CA GLU A 623 -55.99 -49.03 33.69
C GLU A 623 -55.66 -50.53 33.74
N SER A 624 -56.71 -51.35 33.88
CA SER A 624 -56.56 -52.80 34.03
C SER A 624 -56.12 -53.48 32.74
N LEU A 625 -55.63 -54.72 32.84
CA LEU A 625 -55.19 -55.53 31.70
C LEU A 625 -56.34 -55.82 30.74
N ALA A 626 -57.54 -56.02 31.27
CA ALA A 626 -58.75 -56.21 30.48
C ALA A 626 -59.11 -54.96 29.67
N ASP A 627 -58.95 -53.77 30.26
CA ASP A 627 -59.32 -52.53 29.58
C ASP A 627 -58.24 -52.11 28.58
N ALA A 628 -56.97 -52.24 28.96
CA ALA A 628 -55.86 -51.78 28.14
C ALA A 628 -55.52 -52.74 26.99
N ARG A 629 -55.71 -54.07 27.16
CA ARG A 629 -55.34 -55.11 26.17
C ARG A 629 -56.29 -56.32 26.19
N PRO A 630 -57.52 -56.19 25.68
CA PRO A 630 -58.54 -57.25 25.73
C PRO A 630 -58.09 -58.58 25.10
N GLU A 631 -57.37 -58.54 23.99
CA GLU A 631 -56.89 -59.72 23.26
C GLU A 631 -55.82 -60.51 24.01
N ILE A 632 -55.03 -59.85 24.86
CA ILE A 632 -54.06 -60.52 25.73
C ILE A 632 -54.75 -61.02 27.00
N ALA A 633 -55.69 -60.23 27.54
CA ALA A 633 -56.52 -60.61 28.68
C ALA A 633 -57.38 -61.86 28.41
N ALA A 634 -57.73 -62.13 27.15
CA ALA A 634 -58.43 -63.35 26.75
C ALA A 634 -57.58 -64.63 26.91
N GLU A 635 -56.25 -64.53 26.82
CA GLU A 635 -55.33 -65.65 27.05
C GLU A 635 -54.91 -65.78 28.53
N PHE A 636 -55.37 -64.86 29.40
CA PHE A 636 -55.04 -64.88 30.83
C PHE A 636 -55.84 -65.96 31.57
N VAL A 637 -55.15 -66.81 32.32
CA VAL A 637 -55.79 -67.85 33.15
C VAL A 637 -55.80 -67.41 34.61
N ALA A 638 -54.62 -67.18 35.19
CA ALA A 638 -54.48 -66.77 36.59
C ALA A 638 -53.14 -66.07 36.85
N CYS A 639 -53.10 -65.24 37.89
CA CYS A 639 -51.84 -64.72 38.40
C CYS A 639 -51.29 -65.70 39.44
N ILE A 640 -50.10 -66.23 39.21
CA ILE A 640 -49.47 -67.24 40.08
C ILE A 640 -48.98 -66.56 41.37
N ASP A 641 -48.24 -65.46 41.22
CA ASP A 641 -47.68 -64.73 42.38
C ASP A 641 -48.76 -64.19 43.31
N ARG A 642 -49.94 -63.88 42.78
CA ARG A 642 -51.08 -63.32 43.52
C ARG A 642 -52.40 -63.88 43.00
N PRO A 643 -52.87 -65.02 43.52
CA PRO A 643 -54.06 -65.71 43.02
C PRO A 643 -55.35 -64.88 43.04
N LYS A 644 -55.43 -63.85 43.89
CA LYS A 644 -56.60 -62.96 43.98
C LYS A 644 -56.69 -61.92 42.85
N LEU A 645 -55.61 -61.72 42.08
CA LEU A 645 -55.62 -60.76 40.96
C LEU A 645 -56.32 -61.37 39.75
N THR A 646 -57.23 -60.60 39.17
CA THR A 646 -57.95 -60.96 37.95
C THR A 646 -57.48 -60.07 36.81
N LYS A 647 -57.84 -60.42 35.56
CA LYS A 647 -57.55 -59.58 34.39
C LYS A 647 -58.09 -58.13 34.51
N HIS A 648 -59.10 -57.89 35.33
CA HIS A 648 -59.69 -56.55 35.56
C HIS A 648 -59.02 -55.76 36.70
N THR A 649 -58.11 -56.37 37.46
CA THR A 649 -57.40 -55.71 38.56
C THR A 649 -55.88 -55.77 38.41
N LEU A 650 -55.38 -56.65 37.54
CA LEU A 650 -53.99 -56.71 37.13
C LEU A 650 -53.72 -55.62 36.08
N THR A 651 -52.60 -54.89 36.19
CA THR A 651 -52.20 -53.90 35.17
C THR A 651 -51.23 -54.52 34.16
N PRO A 652 -51.23 -54.11 32.87
CA PRO A 652 -50.34 -54.68 31.86
C PRO A 652 -48.86 -54.54 32.18
N GLY A 653 -48.44 -53.49 32.90
CA GLY A 653 -47.05 -53.26 33.30
C GLY A 653 -46.59 -54.07 34.50
N SER A 654 -47.43 -54.96 35.03
CA SER A 654 -47.09 -55.73 36.22
C SER A 654 -45.97 -56.74 35.95
N LYS A 655 -45.06 -56.86 36.92
CA LYS A 655 -43.98 -57.85 36.90
C LYS A 655 -44.41 -59.22 37.42
N PHE A 656 -45.65 -59.37 37.89
CA PHE A 656 -46.14 -60.62 38.46
C PHE A 656 -46.23 -61.72 37.41
N LEU A 657 -45.78 -62.91 37.79
CA LEU A 657 -45.86 -64.13 36.99
C LEU A 657 -47.31 -64.57 36.87
N CYS A 658 -47.76 -64.77 35.64
CA CYS A 658 -49.11 -65.20 35.32
C CYS A 658 -49.08 -66.41 34.40
N LEU A 659 -50.07 -67.27 34.55
CA LEU A 659 -50.33 -68.40 33.67
C LEU A 659 -51.21 -67.95 32.51
N TRP A 660 -50.79 -68.31 31.29
CA TRP A 660 -51.48 -67.96 30.05
C TRP A 660 -51.78 -69.23 29.25
N GLN A 661 -52.87 -69.21 28.47
CA GLN A 661 -53.24 -70.28 27.56
C GLN A 661 -53.55 -69.72 26.17
N CYS A 662 -52.90 -70.26 25.14
CA CYS A 662 -53.12 -69.83 23.76
C CYS A 662 -54.45 -70.36 23.25
N GLY A 663 -55.30 -69.46 22.72
CA GLY A 663 -56.58 -69.84 22.13
C GLY A 663 -56.47 -70.67 20.85
N GLU A 664 -55.37 -70.58 20.09
CA GLU A 664 -55.21 -71.27 18.79
C GLU A 664 -54.64 -72.70 18.91
N CYS A 665 -53.73 -72.96 19.87
CA CYS A 665 -53.06 -74.27 19.99
C CYS A 665 -53.19 -74.91 21.38
N GLY A 666 -53.87 -74.27 22.33
CA GLY A 666 -54.06 -74.77 23.69
C GLY A 666 -52.82 -74.76 24.59
N HIS A 667 -51.64 -74.40 24.06
CA HIS A 667 -50.40 -74.38 24.84
C HIS A 667 -50.50 -73.42 26.03
N ARG A 668 -50.03 -73.86 27.21
CA ARG A 668 -49.97 -73.07 28.44
C ARG A 668 -48.53 -72.69 28.79
N TRP A 669 -48.31 -71.45 29.22
CA TRP A 669 -47.00 -70.98 29.65
C TRP A 669 -47.09 -69.91 30.74
N GLU A 670 -46.01 -69.77 31.49
CA GLU A 670 -45.89 -68.84 32.60
C GLU A 670 -44.93 -67.71 32.25
N VAL A 671 -45.41 -66.47 32.32
CA VAL A 671 -44.58 -65.30 32.10
C VAL A 671 -45.22 -64.08 32.77
N ALA A 672 -44.39 -63.10 33.14
CA ALA A 672 -44.87 -61.85 33.70
C ALA A 672 -45.80 -61.08 32.75
N ALA A 673 -46.82 -60.42 33.29
CA ALA A 673 -47.79 -59.66 32.50
C ALA A 673 -47.16 -58.59 31.60
N GLN A 674 -46.15 -57.85 32.09
CA GLN A 674 -45.41 -56.86 31.31
C GLN A 674 -44.69 -57.40 30.07
N SER A 675 -44.38 -58.70 30.06
CA SER A 675 -43.70 -59.34 28.94
C SER A 675 -44.67 -59.72 27.82
N ARG A 676 -45.98 -59.69 28.08
CA ARG A 676 -47.03 -59.99 27.10
C ARG A 676 -47.32 -58.76 26.25
N ARG A 677 -46.56 -58.61 25.16
CA ARG A 677 -46.74 -57.50 24.21
C ARG A 677 -47.67 -57.80 23.03
N ARG A 678 -47.90 -59.09 22.71
CA ARG A 678 -48.75 -59.56 21.60
C ARG A 678 -49.52 -60.83 22.01
N PRO A 679 -50.73 -61.08 21.46
CA PRO A 679 -51.44 -62.34 21.67
C PRO A 679 -50.73 -63.51 20.97
N ARG A 680 -51.00 -64.74 21.42
CA ARG A 680 -50.42 -66.04 21.00
C ARG A 680 -49.11 -66.46 21.66
N CYS A 681 -48.89 -67.78 21.69
CA CYS A 681 -47.67 -68.39 22.20
C CYS A 681 -46.50 -68.26 21.21
N ARG A 682 -45.28 -68.43 21.72
CA ARG A 682 -44.04 -68.35 20.93
C ARG A 682 -44.00 -69.37 19.78
N SER A 683 -44.53 -70.58 20.00
CA SER A 683 -44.52 -71.66 19.01
C SER A 683 -45.43 -71.37 17.81
N CYS A 684 -46.64 -70.84 18.03
CA CYS A 684 -47.53 -70.38 16.94
C CYS A 684 -46.91 -69.22 16.15
N ASN A 685 -46.27 -68.27 16.85
CA ASN A 685 -45.58 -67.17 16.19
C ASN A 685 -44.38 -67.63 15.34
N LEU A 686 -43.67 -68.68 15.76
CA LEU A 686 -42.57 -69.27 14.98
C LEU A 686 -43.07 -70.02 13.74
N LYS A 687 -44.15 -70.82 13.83
CA LYS A 687 -44.75 -71.50 12.65
C LYS A 687 -45.20 -70.50 11.58
N LYS A 688 -45.94 -69.45 11.98
CA LYS A 688 -46.39 -68.40 11.04
C LYS A 688 -45.22 -67.64 10.41
N GLY A 689 -44.17 -67.38 11.20
CA GLY A 689 -42.95 -66.73 10.72
C GLY A 689 -42.06 -67.61 9.82
N TRP A 690 -42.20 -68.94 9.88
CA TRP A 690 -41.56 -69.89 8.98
C TRP A 690 -42.34 -70.01 7.66
N GLU A 691 -43.67 -70.15 7.71
CA GLU A 691 -44.56 -70.18 6.54
C GLU A 691 -44.48 -68.90 5.69
N LEU A 692 -44.32 -67.72 6.33
CA LEU A 692 -44.13 -66.44 5.64
C LEU A 692 -42.74 -66.28 5.00
N ARG A 693 -41.70 -66.98 5.49
CA ARG A 693 -40.32 -66.88 4.98
C ARG A 693 -39.99 -67.85 3.84
N HIS A 694 -40.79 -68.91 3.66
CA HIS A 694 -40.56 -69.93 2.63
C HIS A 694 -41.52 -69.84 1.41
N ARG A 695 -42.39 -68.83 1.34
CA ARG A 695 -43.34 -68.62 0.23
C ARG A 695 -42.76 -67.95 -1.04
N GLY A 696 -41.44 -67.76 -1.14
CA GLY A 696 -40.82 -66.94 -2.22
C GLY A 696 -39.49 -67.45 -2.83
N LYS A 697 -39.08 -68.70 -2.59
CA LYS A 697 -37.90 -69.29 -3.24
C LYS A 697 -38.24 -70.64 -3.88
N ASN A 698 -38.92 -70.57 -5.02
CA ASN A 698 -38.89 -71.55 -6.10
C ASN A 698 -39.24 -70.80 -7.39
N VAL A 699 -38.20 -70.34 -8.09
CA VAL A 699 -38.28 -69.92 -9.50
C VAL A 699 -37.66 -71.05 -10.32
N PRO A 700 -38.38 -71.66 -11.27
CA PRO A 700 -37.75 -72.34 -12.39
C PRO A 700 -37.70 -71.38 -13.58
N VAL A 701 -36.48 -71.09 -14.06
CA VAL A 701 -36.25 -70.72 -15.47
C VAL A 701 -35.84 -72.01 -16.17
N ALA A 702 -36.61 -72.43 -17.17
CA ALA A 702 -36.25 -73.44 -18.15
C ALA A 702 -35.91 -72.71 -19.47
N PRO A 703 -35.07 -73.29 -20.35
CA PRO A 703 -34.34 -72.57 -21.40
C PRO A 703 -35.22 -71.78 -22.37
#